data_AF-A0A818JP87-F1
#
_entry.id   AF-A0A818JP87-F1
#
_cell.length_a   1.000
_cell.length_b   1.000
_cell.length_c   1.000
_cell.angle_alpha   90.00
_cell.angle_beta   90.00
_cell.angle_gamma   90.00
#
_symmetry.space_group_name_H-M   'P 1'
#
loop_
_entity.id
_entity.type
_entity.pdbx_description
1 polymer ?
#
loop_
_entity_poly.entity_id
_entity_poly.type
_entity_poly.pdbx_seq_one_letter_code
_entity_poly.pdbx_strand_id
1 'polypeptide(L)'
;MYFIGLSCIVAFIIISNNCLATPLDDYVNTPDPMFSWKRLQTYPFPTYTLFIMNMTSQRWFDDSFSSQPIWWHYIAITVPKNIRRYKTAFLMISSGDNTDPVPTSNPMTYLAISSSSVTATIWQIPNQPFQFWADPLKKLREEDALIAWTWKQYLDTNGMDPRVLLRFPMTKAVVRAMDTIEQFLLQERITVPQEFVVGGASKRGWTTWTTAAVDNTRVVAAVPIVMDLLNIRSNMMSHYRSLGGWTFVFDDYYEMNITRYMDSPLMDKLSEMVDPYSYFDRYSKTKIFQLQGAGDEFFFPDSEDFFWNELQVATGGSHLRRIPNTGHSIRGYEESLSSFYLSVADRIPLPSMKWTRTMNGTHGFIHVTIDFSSGKPKPATVSAYQARTSDTLRRDFRQAKVDQTTGNIVANPIVWANTGVQFQGQSGTTASYLLTVSIPTDGYWLATFIQATFDGRQVSWLLFLTWSCQNNQKLRVLTRNTSNTQSIFKTGPGIHSSWLRQIHQHEQKIYSQNGEDGILLWIFANIGTVNYPPRFVEFGTENGDECNTRFLREQLGWQGLMMDGNYEIPGINLYKENVTSKNINELLAKYQTPSLLDLLSIDLDFDDYFVWKSILQANRFHARVVIIEYNYAIPPNENRVVDPNQDSRRWTGTMHFGAGILAMAALGRAYNYTLIYADKMGVNLFFIQTSILIEQNILHKVRSVEQIHVPKPIVYWNHPQERDETRRWIWNDTVWK
;
A
#
# COMPACT_ATOMS: atom_id res chain seq x y z
N MET A 1 -24.53 -63.94 -18.00
CA MET A 1 -24.77 -63.48 -19.38
C MET A 1 -24.95 -61.97 -19.30
N TYR A 2 -23.97 -61.24 -19.86
CA TYR A 2 -23.77 -59.78 -19.99
C TYR A 2 -24.63 -58.78 -19.20
N PHE A 3 -23.97 -57.97 -18.37
CA PHE A 3 -24.35 -56.56 -18.14
C PHE A 3 -23.08 -55.68 -18.16
N ILE A 4 -23.17 -54.61 -18.95
CA ILE A 4 -22.13 -53.61 -19.22
C ILE A 4 -22.14 -52.57 -18.09
N GLY A 5 -20.99 -52.31 -17.47
CA GLY A 5 -20.82 -51.21 -16.50
C GLY A 5 -19.87 -50.15 -17.06
N LEU A 6 -20.39 -48.96 -17.35
CA LEU A 6 -19.61 -47.74 -17.60
C LEU A 6 -18.98 -47.28 -16.28
N SER A 7 -17.66 -47.14 -16.22
CA SER A 7 -16.97 -46.46 -15.12
C SER A 7 -16.67 -45.01 -15.52
N CYS A 8 -17.33 -44.06 -14.84
CA CYS A 8 -17.00 -42.64 -14.91
C CYS A 8 -15.68 -42.36 -14.18
N ILE A 9 -14.68 -41.86 -14.90
CA ILE A 9 -13.47 -41.29 -14.32
C ILE A 9 -13.79 -39.83 -13.97
N VAL A 10 -13.95 -39.53 -12.68
CA VAL A 10 -13.97 -38.16 -12.17
C VAL A 10 -12.53 -37.72 -11.98
N ALA A 11 -12.03 -36.89 -12.89
CA ALA A 11 -10.77 -36.19 -12.71
C ALA A 11 -10.98 -35.05 -11.70
N PHE A 12 -10.43 -35.21 -10.49
CA PHE A 12 -10.28 -34.09 -9.57
C PHE A 12 -9.23 -33.13 -10.14
N ILE A 13 -9.68 -31.99 -10.66
CA ILE A 13 -8.80 -30.84 -10.89
C ILE A 13 -8.52 -30.26 -9.49
N ILE A 14 -7.37 -30.64 -8.92
CA ILE A 14 -6.78 -29.90 -7.82
C ILE A 14 -6.30 -28.58 -8.43
N ILE A 15 -7.05 -27.50 -8.20
CA ILE A 15 -6.54 -26.15 -8.41
C ILE A 15 -5.50 -25.94 -7.31
N SER A 16 -4.23 -26.23 -7.62
CA SER A 16 -3.12 -25.77 -6.81
C SER A 16 -3.14 -24.24 -6.84
N ASN A 17 -3.21 -23.61 -5.67
CA ASN A 17 -2.85 -22.20 -5.53
C ASN A 17 -1.40 -22.05 -5.98
N ASN A 18 -1.20 -21.74 -7.26
CA ASN A 18 0.11 -21.42 -7.79
C ASN A 18 0.57 -20.13 -7.12
N CYS A 19 1.43 -20.25 -6.11
CA CYS A 19 2.29 -19.14 -5.70
C CYS A 19 3.13 -18.80 -6.92
N LEU A 20 2.85 -17.68 -7.58
CA LEU A 20 3.61 -17.23 -8.74
C LEU A 20 5.07 -17.01 -8.29
N ALA A 21 5.99 -17.81 -8.83
CA ALA A 21 7.42 -17.64 -8.59
C ALA A 21 7.89 -16.28 -9.13
N THR A 22 8.64 -15.55 -8.33
CA THR A 22 9.25 -14.25 -8.68
C THR A 22 10.72 -14.46 -9.06
N PRO A 23 11.35 -13.49 -9.76
CA PRO A 23 12.78 -13.58 -10.04
C PRO A 23 13.65 -13.74 -8.79
N LEU A 24 13.21 -13.20 -7.64
CA LEU A 24 13.88 -13.39 -6.36
C LEU A 24 13.78 -14.85 -5.89
N ASP A 25 12.61 -15.48 -6.02
CA ASP A 25 12.42 -16.90 -5.68
C ASP A 25 13.31 -17.80 -6.54
N ASP A 26 13.29 -17.57 -7.86
CA ASP A 26 14.09 -18.36 -8.81
C ASP A 26 15.57 -18.26 -8.45
N TYR A 27 16.06 -17.05 -8.17
CA TYR A 27 17.46 -16.83 -7.82
C TYR A 27 17.85 -17.52 -6.52
N VAL A 28 17.05 -17.33 -5.46
CA VAL A 28 17.33 -17.87 -4.11
C VAL A 28 17.29 -19.39 -4.12
N ASN A 29 16.27 -19.97 -4.78
CA ASN A 29 16.03 -21.41 -4.79
C ASN A 29 16.92 -22.16 -5.78
N THR A 30 17.52 -21.49 -6.76
CA THR A 30 18.51 -22.12 -7.66
C THR A 30 19.70 -22.65 -6.84
N PRO A 31 19.98 -23.98 -6.88
CA PRO A 31 21.15 -24.53 -6.21
C PRO A 31 22.44 -23.89 -6.70
N ASP A 32 23.38 -23.66 -5.80
CA ASP A 32 24.70 -23.11 -6.14
C ASP A 32 25.80 -24.11 -5.73
N PRO A 33 26.63 -24.59 -6.66
CA PRO A 33 27.67 -25.57 -6.36
C PRO A 33 28.78 -25.02 -5.46
N MET A 34 28.89 -23.70 -5.28
CA MET A 34 29.84 -23.08 -4.36
C MET A 34 29.34 -23.08 -2.91
N PHE A 35 28.05 -23.36 -2.67
CA PHE A 35 27.52 -23.40 -1.32
C PHE A 35 28.27 -24.46 -0.49
N SER A 36 28.96 -23.99 0.55
CA SER A 36 29.76 -24.83 1.43
C SER A 36 29.99 -24.11 2.75
N TRP A 37 30.30 -24.86 3.81
CA TRP A 37 30.62 -24.28 5.09
C TRP A 37 31.64 -25.12 5.85
N LYS A 38 32.39 -24.47 6.75
CA LYS A 38 33.31 -25.13 7.67
C LYS A 38 33.34 -24.43 9.02
N ARG A 39 33.53 -25.23 10.07
CA ARG A 39 33.78 -24.71 11.42
C ARG A 39 35.20 -24.14 11.51
N LEU A 40 35.32 -22.89 11.96
CA LEU A 40 36.60 -22.23 12.21
C LEU A 40 37.03 -22.35 13.66
N GLN A 41 36.13 -22.03 14.61
CA GLN A 41 36.45 -21.95 16.03
C GLN A 41 35.31 -22.52 16.88
N THR A 42 35.66 -22.99 18.08
CA THR A 42 34.71 -23.41 19.12
C THR A 42 35.15 -22.83 20.45
N TYR A 43 34.25 -22.11 21.11
CA TYR A 43 34.48 -21.52 22.42
C TYR A 43 33.49 -22.12 23.42
N PRO A 44 33.93 -23.05 24.28
CA PRO A 44 33.10 -23.59 25.34
C PRO A 44 33.01 -22.60 26.50
N PHE A 45 31.79 -22.22 26.87
CA PHE A 45 31.50 -21.43 28.06
C PHE A 45 30.70 -22.28 29.07
N PRO A 46 30.59 -21.84 30.34
CA PRO A 46 29.84 -22.59 31.36
C PRO A 46 28.37 -22.82 31.00
N THR A 47 27.69 -21.85 30.40
CA THR A 47 26.24 -21.89 30.14
C THR A 47 25.87 -22.11 28.67
N TYR A 48 26.82 -21.99 27.74
CA TYR A 48 26.61 -22.19 26.30
C TYR A 48 27.92 -22.61 25.61
N THR A 49 27.83 -23.04 24.35
CA THR A 49 28.97 -23.17 23.45
C THR A 49 28.77 -22.21 22.27
N LEU A 50 29.81 -21.48 21.89
CA LEU A 50 29.82 -20.63 20.71
C LEU A 50 30.62 -21.32 19.60
N PHE A 51 30.04 -21.44 18.43
CA PHE A 51 30.67 -21.95 17.23
C PHE A 51 30.80 -20.84 16.19
N ILE A 52 31.98 -20.72 15.59
CA ILE A 52 32.21 -19.77 14.48
C ILE A 52 32.41 -20.58 13.21
N MET A 53 31.64 -20.24 12.19
CA MET A 53 31.61 -20.87 10.89
C MET A 53 32.06 -19.88 9.82
N ASN A 54 32.67 -20.41 8.76
CA ASN A 54 32.78 -19.71 7.48
C ASN A 54 31.88 -20.44 6.49
N MET A 55 30.94 -19.72 5.89
CA MET A 55 30.00 -20.22 4.90
C MET A 55 30.20 -19.46 3.59
N THR A 56 30.49 -20.17 2.51
CA THR A 56 30.32 -19.66 1.15
C THR A 56 28.85 -19.83 0.76
N SER A 57 28.15 -18.74 0.44
CA SER A 57 26.71 -18.76 0.13
C SER A 57 26.44 -19.10 -1.33
N GLN A 58 27.19 -18.49 -2.24
CA GLN A 58 26.98 -18.57 -3.68
C GLN A 58 28.17 -18.02 -4.48
N ARG A 59 28.11 -18.21 -5.79
CA ARG A 59 28.82 -17.39 -6.77
C ARG A 59 27.85 -16.39 -7.41
N TRP A 60 28.08 -15.11 -7.19
CA TRP A 60 27.30 -14.04 -7.81
C TRP A 60 28.00 -13.52 -9.07
N PHE A 61 27.51 -14.01 -10.21
CA PHE A 61 28.13 -13.85 -11.54
C PHE A 61 29.58 -14.39 -11.61
N ASP A 62 30.22 -14.25 -12.77
CA ASP A 62 31.59 -14.70 -13.00
C ASP A 62 32.61 -13.60 -12.68
N ASP A 63 33.89 -13.92 -12.89
CA ASP A 63 35.01 -13.03 -12.59
C ASP A 63 35.06 -11.79 -13.51
N SER A 64 34.20 -11.72 -14.54
CA SER A 64 34.05 -10.55 -15.41
C SER A 64 33.08 -9.51 -14.85
N PHE A 65 32.33 -9.83 -13.81
CA PHE A 65 31.36 -8.92 -13.20
C PHE A 65 31.96 -8.05 -12.10
N SER A 66 32.67 -8.66 -11.14
CA SER A 66 33.23 -7.95 -9.98
C SER A 66 34.54 -8.58 -9.50
N SER A 67 35.24 -7.85 -8.62
CA SER A 67 36.45 -8.34 -7.95
C SER A 67 36.18 -9.42 -6.89
N GLN A 68 34.91 -9.69 -6.56
CA GLN A 68 34.53 -10.66 -5.54
C GLN A 68 33.23 -11.40 -5.93
N PRO A 69 33.30 -12.32 -6.90
CA PRO A 69 32.14 -13.10 -7.34
C PRO A 69 31.78 -14.21 -6.35
N ILE A 70 32.74 -14.72 -5.56
CA ILE A 70 32.46 -15.70 -4.51
C ILE A 70 32.06 -14.98 -3.23
N TRP A 71 30.83 -15.21 -2.79
CA TRP A 71 30.30 -14.62 -1.56
C TRP A 71 30.48 -15.57 -0.39
N TRP A 72 31.10 -15.07 0.67
CA TRP A 72 31.36 -15.84 1.87
C TRP A 72 31.10 -15.00 3.12
N HIS A 73 30.72 -15.68 4.20
CA HIS A 73 30.16 -15.06 5.39
C HIS A 73 30.66 -15.76 6.65
N TYR A 74 30.93 -14.99 7.69
CA TYR A 74 31.03 -15.53 9.04
C TYR A 74 29.63 -15.77 9.63
N ILE A 75 29.47 -16.90 10.31
CA ILE A 75 28.28 -17.19 11.11
C ILE A 75 28.72 -17.57 12.51
N ALA A 76 28.18 -16.91 13.53
CA ALA A 76 28.37 -17.29 14.91
C ALA A 76 27.09 -17.94 15.43
N ILE A 77 27.19 -19.16 15.94
CA ILE A 77 26.07 -19.95 16.46
C ILE A 77 26.28 -20.15 17.95
N THR A 78 25.38 -19.60 18.77
CA THR A 78 25.36 -19.80 20.21
C THR A 78 24.37 -20.89 20.56
N VAL A 79 24.87 -21.97 21.17
CA VAL A 79 24.08 -23.11 21.62
C VAL A 79 24.09 -23.20 23.15
N PRO A 80 22.98 -22.93 23.85
CA PRO A 80 22.88 -23.12 25.29
C PRO A 80 23.13 -24.58 25.71
N LYS A 81 23.71 -24.81 26.89
CA LYS A 81 23.89 -26.17 27.43
C LYS A 81 22.56 -26.89 27.68
N ASN A 82 21.51 -26.14 27.99
CA ASN A 82 20.15 -26.64 28.15
C ASN A 82 19.22 -25.89 27.19
N ILE A 83 18.77 -26.58 26.14
CA ILE A 83 17.87 -26.01 25.12
C ILE A 83 16.43 -26.33 25.52
N ARG A 84 15.64 -25.31 25.84
CA ARG A 84 14.20 -25.46 26.19
C ARG A 84 13.30 -25.25 24.97
N ARG A 85 13.60 -24.24 24.15
CA ARG A 85 12.80 -23.85 22.98
C ARG A 85 13.43 -24.37 21.70
N TYR A 86 13.57 -25.69 21.65
CA TYR A 86 14.32 -26.38 20.59
C TYR A 86 13.71 -26.23 19.18
N LYS A 87 12.45 -25.83 19.05
CA LYS A 87 11.77 -25.68 17.76
C LYS A 87 12.14 -24.40 17.02
N THR A 88 12.50 -23.34 17.74
CA THR A 88 12.62 -21.99 17.17
C THR A 88 14.01 -21.42 17.44
N ALA A 89 14.74 -21.03 16.40
CA ALA A 89 16.01 -20.31 16.52
C ALA A 89 15.85 -18.81 16.17
N PHE A 90 16.80 -17.99 16.61
CA PHE A 90 16.88 -16.59 16.21
C PHE A 90 18.10 -16.37 15.29
N LEU A 91 17.92 -15.71 14.14
CA LEU A 91 19.00 -15.34 13.22
C LEU A 91 19.07 -13.81 13.07
N MET A 92 20.16 -13.21 13.55
CA MET A 92 20.48 -11.80 13.30
C MET A 92 21.26 -11.66 11.99
N ILE A 93 20.79 -10.80 11.11
CA ILE A 93 21.49 -10.38 9.89
C ILE A 93 22.28 -9.11 10.23
N SER A 94 23.60 -9.21 10.19
CA SER A 94 24.52 -8.17 10.67
C SER A 94 25.38 -7.58 9.56
N SER A 95 26.06 -6.50 9.94
CA SER A 95 26.98 -5.77 9.09
C SER A 95 28.36 -6.41 9.03
N GLY A 96 29.37 -5.64 8.64
CA GLY A 96 30.75 -6.09 8.56
C GLY A 96 31.19 -6.34 7.12
N ASP A 97 32.44 -6.71 7.01
CA ASP A 97 33.23 -6.66 5.80
C ASP A 97 34.11 -7.92 5.67
N ASN A 98 34.44 -8.33 4.46
CA ASN A 98 35.25 -9.51 4.16
C ASN A 98 36.73 -9.33 4.53
N THR A 99 37.14 -8.13 4.92
CA THR A 99 38.44 -7.83 5.54
C THR A 99 38.40 -7.91 7.07
N ASP A 100 37.21 -8.05 7.68
CA ASP A 100 37.08 -8.17 9.13
C ASP A 100 37.75 -9.44 9.67
N PRO A 101 38.31 -9.38 10.89
CA PRO A 101 38.84 -10.56 11.55
C PRO A 101 37.73 -11.58 11.84
N VAL A 102 38.13 -12.84 12.02
CA VAL A 102 37.21 -13.90 12.45
C VAL A 102 36.51 -13.48 13.75
N PRO A 103 35.16 -13.49 13.82
CA PRO A 103 34.44 -13.11 15.01
C PRO A 103 34.78 -14.01 16.20
N THR A 104 34.86 -13.42 17.39
CA THR A 104 35.12 -14.14 18.65
C THR A 104 33.91 -14.14 19.58
N SER A 105 32.80 -13.55 19.14
CA SER A 105 31.57 -13.42 19.93
C SER A 105 30.33 -13.48 19.03
N ASN A 106 29.16 -13.69 19.64
CA ASN A 106 27.87 -13.54 18.98
C ASN A 106 27.05 -12.46 19.73
N PRO A 107 26.67 -11.34 19.07
CA PRO A 107 25.85 -10.30 19.66
C PRO A 107 24.53 -10.82 20.25
N MET A 108 23.99 -11.93 19.72
CA MET A 108 22.75 -12.54 20.19
C MET A 108 22.93 -13.59 21.29
N THR A 109 24.12 -13.64 21.93
CA THR A 109 24.38 -14.57 23.04
C THR A 109 23.47 -14.29 24.23
N TYR A 110 23.18 -13.02 24.54
CA TYR A 110 22.27 -12.69 25.65
C TYR A 110 20.88 -13.29 25.43
N LEU A 111 20.39 -13.26 24.18
CA LEU A 111 19.10 -13.83 23.80
C LEU A 111 19.14 -15.36 23.89
N ALA A 112 20.23 -16.01 23.47
CA ALA A 112 20.37 -17.47 23.60
C ALA A 112 20.27 -17.92 25.06
N ILE A 113 20.96 -17.23 25.97
CA ILE A 113 20.98 -17.55 27.39
C ILE A 113 19.60 -17.32 28.01
N SER A 114 19.02 -16.13 27.80
CA SER A 114 17.74 -15.75 28.42
C SER A 114 16.56 -16.58 27.91
N SER A 115 16.61 -17.01 26.65
CA SER A 115 15.58 -17.85 26.03
C SER A 115 15.86 -19.34 26.06
N SER A 116 17.08 -19.78 26.41
CA SER A 116 17.48 -21.19 26.28
C SER A 116 17.17 -21.76 24.88
N SER A 117 17.51 -20.97 23.85
CA SER A 117 17.34 -21.29 22.43
C SER A 117 18.65 -21.14 21.68
N VAL A 118 18.75 -21.80 20.52
CA VAL A 118 19.85 -21.52 19.58
C VAL A 118 19.65 -20.12 19.00
N THR A 119 20.70 -19.31 19.01
CA THR A 119 20.75 -18.05 18.27
C THR A 119 21.96 -18.02 17.37
N ALA A 120 21.86 -17.30 16.26
CA ALA A 120 22.93 -17.11 15.32
C ALA A 120 23.00 -15.66 14.84
N THR A 121 24.20 -15.27 14.41
CA THR A 121 24.42 -14.02 13.67
C THR A 121 25.18 -14.34 12.40
N ILE A 122 24.70 -13.86 11.25
CA ILE A 122 25.43 -13.84 9.98
C ILE A 122 25.96 -12.42 9.75
N TRP A 123 27.25 -12.29 9.44
CA TRP A 123 27.89 -11.02 9.07
C TRP A 123 28.08 -10.90 7.57
N GLN A 124 28.58 -9.74 7.13
CA GLN A 124 28.91 -9.47 5.73
C GLN A 124 27.67 -9.61 4.85
N ILE A 125 26.57 -8.98 5.26
CA ILE A 125 25.37 -8.83 4.43
C ILE A 125 25.17 -7.34 4.18
N PRO A 126 25.52 -6.77 3.02
CA PRO A 126 26.05 -7.47 1.85
C PRO A 126 27.50 -7.94 2.07
N ASN A 127 27.91 -8.93 1.27
CA ASN A 127 29.31 -9.30 1.14
C ASN A 127 30.02 -8.08 0.53
N GLN A 128 31.12 -7.61 1.10
CA GLN A 128 31.76 -6.34 0.76
C GLN A 128 33.18 -6.33 1.35
N PRO A 129 34.14 -5.55 0.82
CA PRO A 129 33.98 -4.48 -0.14
C PRO A 129 34.50 -4.96 -1.50
N PHE A 130 33.88 -4.55 -2.60
CA PHE A 130 34.36 -5.02 -3.90
C PHE A 130 34.12 -4.00 -5.02
N GLN A 131 34.90 -4.15 -6.08
CA GLN A 131 34.84 -3.32 -7.28
C GLN A 131 33.99 -4.03 -8.33
N PHE A 132 33.19 -3.27 -9.07
CA PHE A 132 32.59 -3.75 -10.31
C PHE A 132 33.51 -3.41 -11.47
N TRP A 133 33.75 -4.34 -12.39
CA TRP A 133 34.61 -4.04 -13.54
C TRP A 133 33.96 -3.08 -14.52
N ALA A 134 32.63 -2.99 -14.54
CA ALA A 134 31.90 -1.96 -15.28
C ALA A 134 31.94 -0.57 -14.62
N ASP A 135 32.42 -0.45 -13.37
CA ASP A 135 32.54 0.86 -12.71
C ASP A 135 33.70 1.66 -13.31
N PRO A 136 33.46 2.78 -14.01
CA PRO A 136 34.53 3.57 -14.59
C PRO A 136 35.43 4.19 -13.51
N LEU A 137 34.93 4.39 -12.30
CA LEU A 137 35.71 4.90 -11.17
C LEU A 137 36.48 3.80 -10.45
N LYS A 138 36.21 2.53 -10.75
CA LYS A 138 36.78 1.35 -10.06
C LYS A 138 36.70 1.49 -8.54
N LYS A 139 35.62 2.11 -8.03
CA LYS A 139 35.44 2.32 -6.59
C LYS A 139 35.28 0.97 -5.92
N LEU A 140 35.98 0.79 -4.80
CA LEU A 140 35.68 -0.27 -3.86
C LEU A 140 34.40 0.16 -3.13
N ARG A 141 33.29 -0.54 -3.39
CA ARG A 141 31.96 -0.14 -2.93
C ARG A 141 31.53 -0.96 -1.74
N GLU A 142 30.80 -0.31 -0.86
CA GLU A 142 30.27 -0.83 0.40
C GLU A 142 28.83 -0.37 0.60
N GLU A 143 28.08 -1.06 1.47
CA GLU A 143 26.81 -0.57 2.02
C GLU A 143 25.83 -0.04 0.94
N ASP A 144 25.34 1.20 1.06
CA ASP A 144 24.34 1.78 0.15
C ASP A 144 24.92 2.03 -1.25
N ALA A 145 26.21 2.31 -1.38
CA ALA A 145 26.90 2.46 -2.66
C ALA A 145 26.83 1.19 -3.53
N LEU A 146 26.80 0.00 -2.92
CA LEU A 146 26.58 -1.26 -3.61
C LEU A 146 25.13 -1.37 -4.13
N ILE A 147 24.15 -1.02 -3.29
CA ILE A 147 22.73 -1.05 -3.67
C ILE A 147 22.48 -0.07 -4.82
N ALA A 148 22.90 1.19 -4.66
CA ALA A 148 22.76 2.23 -5.66
C ALA A 148 23.43 1.85 -6.99
N TRP A 149 24.63 1.27 -6.95
CA TRP A 149 25.30 0.80 -8.16
C TRP A 149 24.53 -0.32 -8.87
N THR A 150 24.07 -1.33 -8.13
CA THR A 150 23.31 -2.44 -8.73
C THR A 150 21.97 -2.00 -9.30
N TRP A 151 21.30 -1.05 -8.64
CA TRP A 151 20.08 -0.44 -9.17
C TRP A 151 20.38 0.35 -10.44
N LYS A 152 21.48 1.12 -10.47
CA LYS A 152 21.93 1.82 -11.68
C LYS A 152 22.15 0.86 -12.84
N GLN A 153 22.86 -0.25 -12.62
CA GLN A 153 23.10 -1.27 -13.65
C GLN A 153 21.78 -1.84 -14.20
N TYR A 154 20.83 -2.15 -13.32
CA TYR A 154 19.50 -2.62 -13.73
C TYR A 154 18.74 -1.55 -14.54
N LEU A 155 18.74 -0.30 -14.09
CA LEU A 155 18.01 0.80 -14.73
C LEU A 155 18.63 1.20 -16.08
N ASP A 156 19.96 1.26 -16.18
CA ASP A 156 20.69 1.61 -17.42
C ASP A 156 20.52 0.53 -18.50
N THR A 157 20.34 -0.73 -18.09
CA THR A 157 20.04 -1.85 -18.97
C THR A 157 18.55 -2.02 -19.25
N ASN A 158 17.72 -1.01 -18.92
CA ASN A 158 16.27 -1.05 -19.11
C ASN A 158 15.58 -2.28 -18.46
N GLY A 159 16.15 -2.75 -17.35
CA GLY A 159 15.64 -3.86 -16.55
C GLY A 159 15.86 -5.25 -17.16
N MET A 160 16.91 -5.45 -17.96
CA MET A 160 17.16 -6.72 -18.66
C MET A 160 17.44 -7.91 -17.72
N ASP A 161 18.25 -7.73 -16.68
CA ASP A 161 18.64 -8.82 -15.78
C ASP A 161 18.47 -8.44 -14.30
N PRO A 162 17.42 -8.92 -13.62
CA PRO A 162 17.18 -8.59 -12.22
C PRO A 162 18.17 -9.24 -11.24
N ARG A 163 18.93 -10.26 -11.68
CA ARG A 163 19.93 -10.93 -10.84
C ARG A 163 21.07 -10.00 -10.43
N VAL A 164 21.22 -8.86 -11.13
CA VAL A 164 22.17 -7.80 -10.79
C VAL A 164 21.78 -7.05 -9.51
N LEU A 165 20.54 -7.11 -9.06
CA LEU A 165 20.07 -6.37 -7.88
C LEU A 165 20.66 -7.00 -6.61
N LEU A 166 21.40 -6.22 -5.82
CA LEU A 166 22.13 -6.70 -4.63
C LEU A 166 21.24 -7.44 -3.61
N ARG A 167 19.94 -7.11 -3.57
CA ARG A 167 18.96 -7.77 -2.69
C ARG A 167 18.91 -9.28 -2.89
N PHE A 168 19.14 -9.77 -4.10
CA PHE A 168 19.04 -11.19 -4.46
C PHE A 168 20.12 -12.03 -3.77
N PRO A 169 21.42 -11.76 -3.98
CA PRO A 169 22.48 -12.49 -3.29
C PRO A 169 22.46 -12.25 -1.77
N MET A 170 22.02 -11.08 -1.29
CA MET A 170 21.85 -10.86 0.16
C MET A 170 20.79 -11.80 0.76
N THR A 171 19.63 -11.94 0.12
CA THR A 171 18.54 -12.80 0.59
C THR A 171 18.96 -14.27 0.55
N LYS A 172 19.57 -14.70 -0.55
CA LYS A 172 20.05 -16.07 -0.71
C LYS A 172 21.10 -16.43 0.34
N ALA A 173 22.03 -15.52 0.66
CA ALA A 173 23.01 -15.76 1.72
C ALA A 173 22.37 -16.03 3.10
N VAL A 174 21.29 -15.32 3.45
CA VAL A 174 20.57 -15.56 4.72
C VAL A 174 19.83 -16.89 4.71
N VAL A 175 19.22 -17.27 3.59
CA VAL A 175 18.60 -18.61 3.43
C VAL A 175 19.65 -19.72 3.57
N ARG A 176 20.83 -19.55 2.97
CA ARG A 176 21.96 -20.50 3.11
C ARG A 176 22.55 -20.51 4.52
N ALA A 177 22.43 -19.41 5.27
CA ALA A 177 22.81 -19.37 6.68
C ALA A 177 21.89 -20.26 7.53
N MET A 178 20.58 -20.25 7.27
CA MET A 178 19.63 -21.16 7.93
C MET A 178 19.96 -22.62 7.61
N ASP A 179 20.26 -22.95 6.35
CA ASP A 179 20.70 -24.30 5.98
C ASP A 179 22.00 -24.71 6.71
N THR A 180 22.96 -23.78 6.79
CA THR A 180 24.24 -24.04 7.48
C THR A 180 24.01 -24.33 8.96
N ILE A 181 23.12 -23.58 9.62
CA ILE A 181 22.76 -23.81 11.02
C ILE A 181 22.11 -25.19 11.18
N GLU A 182 21.13 -25.53 10.33
CA GLU A 182 20.45 -26.83 10.39
C GLU A 182 21.42 -28.00 10.17
N GLN A 183 22.23 -27.94 9.12
CA GLN A 183 23.21 -28.99 8.77
C GLN A 183 24.29 -29.13 9.85
N PHE A 184 24.79 -28.01 10.38
CA PHE A 184 25.78 -28.02 11.45
C PHE A 184 25.25 -28.65 12.73
N LEU A 185 24.06 -28.24 13.19
CA LEU A 185 23.47 -28.79 14.40
C LEU A 185 23.16 -30.28 14.25
N LEU A 186 22.70 -30.70 13.07
CA LEU A 186 22.51 -32.11 12.75
C LEU A 186 23.84 -32.89 12.84
N GLN A 187 24.93 -32.36 12.27
CA GLN A 187 26.25 -32.98 12.32
C GLN A 187 26.77 -33.11 13.77
N GLU A 188 26.53 -32.12 14.62
CA GLU A 188 26.91 -32.13 16.04
C GLU A 188 25.95 -32.94 16.93
N ARG A 189 24.91 -33.56 16.34
CA ARG A 189 23.86 -34.29 17.06
C ARG A 189 23.12 -33.43 18.09
N ILE A 190 22.97 -32.15 17.78
CA ILE A 190 22.19 -31.16 18.54
C ILE A 190 20.80 -31.06 17.91
N THR A 191 19.76 -30.83 18.71
CA THR A 191 18.40 -30.69 18.19
C THR A 191 18.30 -29.53 17.20
N VAL A 192 17.82 -29.84 15.99
CA VAL A 192 17.70 -28.90 14.88
C VAL A 192 16.39 -28.10 15.01
N PRO A 193 16.43 -26.75 14.95
CA PRO A 193 15.21 -25.93 14.93
C PRO A 193 14.41 -26.18 13.65
N GLN A 194 13.09 -26.10 13.73
CA GLN A 194 12.21 -26.15 12.57
C GLN A 194 11.80 -24.76 12.07
N GLU A 195 12.00 -23.75 12.91
CA GLU A 195 11.49 -22.40 12.71
C GLU A 195 12.55 -21.36 13.03
N PHE A 196 12.53 -20.26 12.30
CA PHE A 196 13.42 -19.12 12.50
C PHE A 196 12.63 -17.84 12.75
N VAL A 197 13.11 -17.07 13.71
CA VAL A 197 12.85 -15.64 13.80
C VAL A 197 14.06 -14.92 13.22
N VAL A 198 13.85 -14.11 12.20
CA VAL A 198 14.93 -13.39 11.50
C VAL A 198 14.84 -11.90 11.83
N GLY A 199 15.96 -11.24 12.09
CA GLY A 199 16.00 -9.79 12.33
C GLY A 199 17.26 -9.15 11.77
N GLY A 200 17.19 -7.85 11.47
CA GLY A 200 18.32 -7.11 10.93
C GLY A 200 18.02 -5.63 10.81
N ALA A 201 19.06 -4.80 10.79
CA ALA A 201 18.92 -3.34 10.75
C ALA A 201 19.17 -2.74 9.35
N SER A 202 18.41 -1.70 9.01
CA SER A 202 18.57 -0.92 7.77
C SER A 202 18.44 -1.83 6.53
N LYS A 203 19.45 -1.86 5.67
CA LYS A 203 19.58 -2.80 4.53
C LYS A 203 19.39 -4.25 4.93
N ARG A 204 19.81 -4.65 6.13
CA ARG A 204 19.62 -6.01 6.66
C ARG A 204 18.19 -6.21 7.16
N GLY A 205 17.52 -5.16 7.62
CA GLY A 205 16.07 -5.16 7.86
C GLY A 205 15.30 -5.38 6.55
N TRP A 206 15.82 -4.84 5.45
CA TRP A 206 15.24 -5.08 4.13
C TRP A 206 15.49 -6.52 3.65
N THR A 207 16.65 -7.08 3.98
CA THR A 207 16.91 -8.53 3.78
C THR A 207 16.03 -9.39 4.67
N THR A 208 15.71 -8.93 5.89
CA THR A 208 14.81 -9.64 6.82
C THR A 208 13.43 -9.84 6.17
N TRP A 209 12.87 -8.76 5.62
CA TRP A 209 11.61 -8.80 4.88
C TRP A 209 11.63 -9.81 3.72
N THR A 210 12.61 -9.69 2.83
CA THR A 210 12.72 -10.54 1.63
C THR A 210 13.03 -11.99 1.97
N THR A 211 13.81 -12.26 3.03
CA THR A 211 14.03 -13.62 3.54
C THR A 211 12.71 -14.22 4.02
N ALA A 212 11.90 -13.46 4.76
CA ALA A 212 10.59 -13.92 5.22
C ALA A 212 9.59 -14.15 4.08
N ALA A 213 9.70 -13.39 2.98
CA ALA A 213 8.85 -13.57 1.80
C ALA A 213 9.21 -14.84 1.01
N VAL A 214 10.50 -15.12 0.86
CA VAL A 214 11.01 -16.23 0.04
C VAL A 214 10.98 -17.55 0.82
N ASP A 215 11.34 -17.52 2.10
CA ASP A 215 11.35 -18.70 2.98
C ASP A 215 10.27 -18.61 4.07
N ASN A 216 9.04 -18.34 3.64
CA ASN A 216 7.88 -18.22 4.51
C ASN A 216 7.45 -19.55 5.18
N THR A 217 8.17 -20.64 4.90
CA THR A 217 7.97 -21.95 5.52
C THR A 217 8.78 -22.11 6.80
N ARG A 218 10.05 -21.66 6.81
CA ARG A 218 10.92 -21.68 7.99
C ARG A 218 10.83 -20.40 8.80
N VAL A 219 10.60 -19.25 8.16
CA VAL A 219 10.56 -17.95 8.84
C VAL A 219 9.16 -17.67 9.41
N VAL A 220 8.98 -17.97 10.70
CA VAL A 220 7.70 -17.77 11.41
C VAL A 220 7.53 -16.36 11.96
N ALA A 221 8.62 -15.60 12.09
CA ALA A 221 8.57 -14.20 12.44
C ALA A 221 9.75 -13.41 11.88
N ALA A 222 9.52 -12.14 11.59
CA ALA A 222 10.52 -11.21 11.08
C ALA A 222 10.56 -9.94 11.93
N VAL A 223 11.77 -9.44 12.18
CA VAL A 223 12.04 -8.21 12.94
C VAL A 223 12.86 -7.22 12.09
N PRO A 224 12.24 -6.52 11.14
CA PRO A 224 12.90 -5.45 10.40
C PRO A 224 13.19 -4.27 11.34
N ILE A 225 14.47 -3.95 11.52
CA ILE A 225 14.93 -2.84 12.35
C ILE A 225 15.32 -1.68 11.44
N VAL A 226 14.85 -0.49 11.75
CA VAL A 226 15.01 0.75 10.99
C VAL A 226 14.83 0.53 9.49
N MET A 227 13.72 -0.10 9.11
CA MET A 227 13.43 -0.45 7.72
C MET A 227 11.91 -0.58 7.47
N ASP A 228 11.28 0.57 7.35
CA ASP A 228 9.87 0.79 7.01
C ASP A 228 9.68 1.46 5.64
N LEU A 229 10.73 1.53 4.80
CA LEU A 229 10.61 1.94 3.40
C LEU A 229 10.00 0.85 2.52
N LEU A 230 8.70 0.63 2.71
CA LEU A 230 7.84 -0.20 1.86
C LEU A 230 6.99 0.71 0.98
N ASN A 231 6.50 0.21 -0.15
CA ASN A 231 5.85 1.06 -1.15
C ASN A 231 6.79 2.23 -1.52
N ILE A 232 8.01 1.87 -1.92
CA ILE A 232 9.20 2.71 -2.03
C ILE A 232 8.89 4.02 -2.74
N ARG A 233 8.20 3.95 -3.88
CA ARG A 233 7.82 5.15 -4.64
C ARG A 233 6.99 6.13 -3.81
N SER A 234 5.92 5.67 -3.19
CA SER A 234 5.02 6.54 -2.42
C SER A 234 5.73 7.16 -1.22
N ASN A 235 6.47 6.32 -0.49
CA ASN A 235 7.25 6.74 0.66
C ASN A 235 8.33 7.75 0.28
N MET A 236 9.10 7.49 -0.77
CA MET A 236 10.17 8.39 -1.20
C MET A 236 9.65 9.71 -1.74
N MET A 237 8.53 9.70 -2.47
CA MET A 237 7.89 10.94 -2.92
C MET A 237 7.31 11.75 -1.76
N SER A 238 6.86 11.12 -0.68
CA SER A 238 6.46 11.81 0.55
C SER A 238 7.65 12.43 1.27
N HIS A 239 8.74 11.67 1.39
CA HIS A 239 10.00 12.13 1.97
C HIS A 239 10.51 13.38 1.23
N TYR A 240 10.64 13.31 -0.10
CA TYR A 240 11.14 14.43 -0.91
C TYR A 240 10.34 15.71 -0.70
N ARG A 241 9.00 15.61 -0.73
CA ARG A 241 8.10 16.74 -0.53
C ARG A 241 8.18 17.30 0.89
N SER A 242 8.44 16.46 1.88
CA SER A 242 8.52 16.86 3.29
C SER A 242 9.77 17.68 3.60
N LEU A 243 10.89 17.36 2.93
CA LEU A 243 12.15 18.09 3.09
C LEU A 243 12.36 19.18 2.04
N GLY A 244 11.59 19.18 0.95
CA GLY A 244 11.86 20.01 -0.22
C GLY A 244 13.14 19.58 -0.96
N GLY A 245 13.49 18.28 -0.89
CA GLY A 245 14.75 17.74 -1.38
C GLY A 245 14.99 16.30 -0.88
N TRP A 246 16.12 15.70 -1.28
CA TRP A 246 16.56 14.41 -0.75
C TRP A 246 17.34 14.59 0.56
N THR A 247 17.21 13.62 1.48
CA THR A 247 18.04 13.55 2.68
C THR A 247 19.50 13.30 2.33
N PHE A 248 20.43 13.76 3.17
CA PHE A 248 21.87 13.58 2.96
C PHE A 248 22.29 12.11 3.02
N VAL A 249 21.53 11.26 3.72
CA VAL A 249 21.80 9.82 3.78
C VAL A 249 21.45 9.08 2.49
N PHE A 250 20.91 9.78 1.48
CA PHE A 250 20.60 9.23 0.16
C PHE A 250 21.65 9.59 -0.89
N ASP A 251 22.82 10.09 -0.48
CA ASP A 251 23.85 10.60 -1.38
C ASP A 251 24.28 9.57 -2.43
N ASP A 252 24.53 8.32 -2.05
CA ASP A 252 24.85 7.23 -2.98
C ASP A 252 23.80 7.04 -4.08
N TYR A 253 22.51 7.14 -3.74
CA TYR A 253 21.41 7.02 -4.68
C TYR A 253 21.28 8.26 -5.56
N TYR A 254 21.56 9.44 -5.01
CA TYR A 254 21.57 10.70 -5.74
C TYR A 254 22.72 10.75 -6.76
N GLU A 255 23.96 10.44 -6.34
CA GLU A 255 25.15 10.37 -7.20
C GLU A 255 24.96 9.39 -8.36
N MET A 256 24.29 8.26 -8.11
CA MET A 256 23.99 7.25 -9.14
C MET A 256 22.78 7.61 -10.01
N ASN A 257 22.18 8.80 -9.84
CA ASN A 257 20.99 9.27 -10.54
C ASN A 257 19.75 8.37 -10.35
N ILE A 258 19.69 7.58 -9.28
CA ILE A 258 18.56 6.69 -8.99
C ILE A 258 17.29 7.48 -8.72
N THR A 259 17.43 8.62 -8.03
CA THR A 259 16.31 9.49 -7.66
C THR A 259 15.55 10.07 -8.86
N ARG A 260 16.18 10.17 -10.05
CA ARG A 260 15.49 10.61 -11.28
C ARG A 260 14.47 9.59 -11.81
N TYR A 261 14.64 8.32 -11.43
CA TYR A 261 13.81 7.22 -11.90
C TYR A 261 12.58 6.98 -11.02
N MET A 262 12.42 7.70 -9.89
CA MET A 262 11.39 7.40 -8.89
C MET A 262 9.95 7.34 -9.43
N ASP A 263 9.64 8.13 -10.47
CA ASP A 263 8.33 8.13 -11.15
C ASP A 263 8.31 7.35 -12.48
N SER A 264 9.34 6.56 -12.76
CA SER A 264 9.48 5.82 -14.02
C SER A 264 8.92 4.39 -13.92
N PRO A 265 8.39 3.82 -15.04
CA PRO A 265 7.98 2.42 -15.08
C PRO A 265 9.11 1.41 -14.77
N LEU A 266 10.38 1.81 -14.95
CA LEU A 266 11.52 0.97 -14.60
C LEU A 266 11.70 0.85 -13.09
N MET A 267 11.41 1.92 -12.34
CA MET A 267 11.43 1.87 -10.88
C MET A 267 10.28 1.03 -10.34
N ASP A 268 9.11 1.05 -10.98
CA ASP A 268 7.99 0.16 -10.64
C ASP A 268 8.42 -1.31 -10.78
N LYS A 269 9.02 -1.69 -11.92
CA LYS A 269 9.56 -3.05 -12.15
C LYS A 269 10.64 -3.42 -11.14
N LEU A 270 11.55 -2.50 -10.83
CA LEU A 270 12.57 -2.74 -9.81
C LEU A 270 11.92 -3.02 -8.45
N SER A 271 10.94 -2.19 -8.07
CA SER A 271 10.22 -2.28 -6.80
C SER A 271 9.40 -3.58 -6.69
N GLU A 272 8.83 -4.09 -7.78
CA GLU A 272 8.17 -5.41 -7.82
C GLU A 272 9.07 -6.54 -7.28
N MET A 273 10.40 -6.40 -7.39
CA MET A 273 11.35 -7.44 -7.00
C MET A 273 12.06 -7.19 -5.68
N VAL A 274 12.23 -5.92 -5.28
CA VAL A 274 12.97 -5.59 -4.05
C VAL A 274 12.07 -5.05 -2.95
N ASP A 275 10.94 -4.43 -3.25
CA ASP A 275 10.05 -3.83 -2.25
C ASP A 275 9.27 -4.92 -1.51
N PRO A 276 9.37 -5.02 -0.16
CA PRO A 276 8.58 -5.98 0.60
C PRO A 276 7.07 -5.83 0.42
N TYR A 277 6.59 -4.64 0.03
CA TYR A 277 5.19 -4.39 -0.29
C TYR A 277 4.65 -5.32 -1.39
N SER A 278 5.49 -5.68 -2.35
CA SER A 278 5.15 -6.57 -3.47
C SER A 278 4.94 -8.03 -3.06
N TYR A 279 5.26 -8.40 -1.82
CA TYR A 279 5.23 -9.76 -1.30
C TYR A 279 4.21 -9.96 -0.16
N PHE A 280 3.26 -9.04 0.01
CA PHE A 280 2.32 -9.05 1.14
C PHE A 280 1.46 -10.33 1.21
N ASP A 281 1.10 -10.91 0.07
CA ASP A 281 0.41 -12.21 -0.01
C ASP A 281 1.18 -13.36 0.68
N ARG A 282 2.49 -13.20 0.89
CA ARG A 282 3.38 -14.23 1.43
C ARG A 282 3.58 -14.17 2.94
N TYR A 283 3.15 -13.09 3.60
CA TYR A 283 3.37 -12.90 5.05
C TYR A 283 2.21 -13.40 5.91
N SER A 284 1.21 -14.09 5.35
CA SER A 284 0.04 -14.57 6.08
C SER A 284 0.34 -15.49 7.28
N LYS A 285 1.52 -16.12 7.31
CA LYS A 285 2.00 -16.96 8.42
C LYS A 285 3.16 -16.33 9.20
N THR A 286 3.64 -15.16 8.80
CA THR A 286 4.81 -14.51 9.38
C THR A 286 4.36 -13.41 10.33
N LYS A 287 4.76 -13.51 11.60
CA LYS A 287 4.57 -12.42 12.56
C LYS A 287 5.60 -11.32 12.31
N ILE A 288 5.16 -10.09 12.10
CA ILE A 288 6.07 -8.96 11.84
C ILE A 288 6.17 -8.04 13.06
N PHE A 289 7.41 -7.76 13.47
CA PHE A 289 7.76 -6.73 14.44
C PHE A 289 8.70 -5.68 13.81
N GLN A 290 8.17 -4.54 13.40
CA GLN A 290 9.01 -3.42 12.97
C GLN A 290 9.56 -2.63 14.18
N LEU A 291 10.85 -2.28 14.15
CA LEU A 291 11.50 -1.43 15.15
C LEU A 291 12.03 -0.17 14.46
N GLN A 292 11.58 1.02 14.85
CA GLN A 292 11.85 2.27 14.12
C GLN A 292 12.29 3.40 15.06
N GLY A 293 13.15 4.30 14.56
CA GLY A 293 13.50 5.54 15.25
C GLY A 293 12.47 6.64 14.97
N ALA A 294 12.09 7.42 15.98
CA ALA A 294 11.13 8.51 15.77
C ALA A 294 11.71 9.70 14.98
N GLY A 295 13.03 9.87 14.95
CA GLY A 295 13.69 10.90 14.16
C GLY A 295 14.73 10.32 13.20
N ASP A 296 14.41 9.20 12.58
CA ASP A 296 15.28 8.51 11.62
C ASP A 296 15.58 9.39 10.39
N GLU A 297 16.84 9.45 9.99
CA GLU A 297 17.34 10.27 8.88
C GLU A 297 16.98 9.74 7.49
N PHE A 298 16.72 8.44 7.38
CA PHE A 298 16.33 7.74 6.16
C PHE A 298 14.82 7.70 6.00
N PHE A 299 14.10 7.35 7.07
CA PHE A 299 12.69 6.98 6.98
C PHE A 299 11.81 7.81 7.90
N PHE A 300 10.66 8.21 7.39
CA PHE A 300 9.86 9.25 8.01
C PHE A 300 8.89 8.66 9.02
N PRO A 301 8.50 9.43 10.06
CA PRO A 301 7.59 8.92 11.07
C PRO A 301 6.25 8.41 10.54
N ASP A 302 5.79 8.92 9.39
CA ASP A 302 4.56 8.53 8.69
C ASP A 302 4.75 7.50 7.58
N SER A 303 5.90 6.84 7.50
CA SER A 303 6.18 5.89 6.42
C SER A 303 5.17 4.74 6.36
N GLU A 304 4.58 4.35 7.48
CA GLU A 304 3.57 3.29 7.53
C GLU A 304 2.20 3.71 6.98
N ASP A 305 1.92 5.01 6.78
CA ASP A 305 0.66 5.46 6.17
C ASP A 305 0.49 4.92 4.73
N PHE A 306 1.58 4.48 4.09
CA PHE A 306 1.59 3.96 2.73
C PHE A 306 1.40 2.44 2.61
N PHE A 307 1.40 1.68 3.72
CA PHE A 307 1.31 0.21 3.65
C PHE A 307 0.72 -0.49 4.89
N TRP A 308 0.54 0.21 6.02
CA TRP A 308 0.21 -0.45 7.29
C TRP A 308 -1.08 -1.26 7.24
N ASN A 309 -2.12 -0.70 6.65
CA ASN A 309 -3.44 -1.35 6.60
C ASN A 309 -3.35 -2.63 5.76
N GLU A 310 -2.68 -2.57 4.61
CA GLU A 310 -2.43 -3.72 3.76
C GLU A 310 -1.58 -4.77 4.47
N LEU A 311 -0.56 -4.35 5.23
CA LEU A 311 0.27 -5.25 6.04
C LEU A 311 -0.53 -5.95 7.14
N GLN A 312 -1.42 -5.23 7.84
CA GLN A 312 -2.30 -5.82 8.86
C GLN A 312 -3.21 -6.88 8.26
N VAL A 313 -3.79 -6.60 7.08
CA VAL A 313 -4.63 -7.56 6.35
C VAL A 313 -3.80 -8.77 5.92
N ALA A 314 -2.62 -8.53 5.36
CA ALA A 314 -1.73 -9.56 4.85
C ALA A 314 -1.26 -10.55 5.92
N THR A 315 -0.98 -10.06 7.13
CA THR A 315 -0.36 -10.85 8.21
C THR A 315 -1.36 -11.33 9.27
N GLY A 316 -2.60 -10.83 9.25
CA GLY A 316 -3.58 -11.06 10.31
C GLY A 316 -3.21 -10.40 11.65
N GLY A 317 -2.19 -9.55 11.67
CA GLY A 317 -1.66 -8.91 12.85
C GLY A 317 -0.16 -8.64 12.71
N SER A 318 0.17 -7.38 12.49
CA SER A 318 1.55 -6.88 12.50
C SER A 318 1.70 -5.81 13.55
N HIS A 319 2.94 -5.47 13.83
CA HIS A 319 3.18 -4.64 14.96
C HIS A 319 4.49 -3.84 14.82
N LEU A 320 4.54 -2.66 15.42
CA LEU A 320 5.60 -1.65 15.25
C LEU A 320 5.98 -1.06 16.60
N ARG A 321 7.26 -0.80 16.88
CA ARG A 321 7.69 0.06 18.00
C ARG A 321 8.52 1.20 17.47
N ARG A 322 8.16 2.41 17.89
CA ARG A 322 8.89 3.64 17.59
C ARG A 322 9.60 4.15 18.83
N ILE A 323 10.91 4.36 18.75
CA ILE A 323 11.73 4.80 19.88
C ILE A 323 11.86 6.33 19.82
N PRO A 324 11.37 7.07 20.83
CA PRO A 324 11.48 8.53 20.85
C PRO A 324 12.94 8.97 20.93
N ASN A 325 13.26 10.12 20.34
CA ASN A 325 14.58 10.76 20.43
C ASN A 325 15.74 9.91 19.89
N THR A 326 15.48 9.00 18.95
CA THR A 326 16.51 8.23 18.25
C THR A 326 16.38 8.41 16.75
N GLY A 327 17.54 8.52 16.08
CA GLY A 327 17.66 8.47 14.62
C GLY A 327 17.74 7.03 14.10
N HIS A 328 18.40 6.85 12.96
CA HIS A 328 18.56 5.56 12.30
C HIS A 328 19.38 4.55 13.12
N SER A 329 20.28 5.04 13.98
CA SER A 329 21.04 4.21 14.93
C SER A 329 20.28 4.05 16.25
N ILE A 330 19.15 3.33 16.21
CA ILE A 330 18.32 3.11 17.39
C ILE A 330 19.04 2.30 18.50
N ARG A 331 18.67 2.55 19.76
CA ARG A 331 19.16 1.83 20.95
C ARG A 331 18.00 1.50 21.88
N GLY A 332 18.16 0.53 22.77
CA GLY A 332 17.15 0.20 23.80
C GLY A 332 15.95 -0.59 23.27
N TYR A 333 16.17 -1.38 22.22
CA TYR A 333 15.16 -2.27 21.63
C TYR A 333 15.36 -3.75 22.02
N GLU A 334 16.48 -4.08 22.66
CA GLU A 334 16.91 -5.45 22.99
C GLU A 334 15.90 -6.19 23.87
N GLU A 335 15.29 -5.47 24.80
CA GLU A 335 14.25 -6.01 25.69
C GLU A 335 12.96 -6.31 24.90
N SER A 336 12.64 -5.49 23.90
CA SER A 336 11.55 -5.76 22.94
C SER A 336 11.82 -6.92 22.03
N LEU A 337 13.02 -7.00 21.48
CA LEU A 337 13.42 -8.13 20.67
C LEU A 337 13.28 -9.45 21.44
N SER A 338 13.81 -9.48 22.67
CA SER A 338 13.75 -10.66 23.55
C SER A 338 12.32 -11.07 23.85
N SER A 339 11.47 -10.09 24.16
CA SER A 339 10.09 -10.31 24.56
C SER A 339 9.21 -10.78 23.42
N PHE A 340 9.41 -10.22 22.22
CA PHE A 340 8.76 -10.68 21.01
C PHE A 340 9.21 -12.10 20.66
N TYR A 341 10.52 -12.35 20.64
CA TYR A 341 11.08 -13.67 20.35
C TYR A 341 10.52 -14.75 21.29
N LEU A 342 10.53 -14.51 22.60
CA LEU A 342 9.97 -15.43 23.60
C LEU A 342 8.48 -15.68 23.35
N SER A 343 7.71 -14.64 23.03
CA SER A 343 6.28 -14.79 22.73
C SER A 343 6.03 -15.64 21.48
N VAL A 344 6.88 -15.49 20.46
CA VAL A 344 6.82 -16.33 19.24
C VAL A 344 7.16 -17.78 19.56
N ALA A 345 8.31 -18.01 20.20
CA ALA A 345 8.82 -19.35 20.49
C ALA A 345 7.89 -20.14 21.44
N ASP A 346 7.29 -19.47 22.43
CA ASP A 346 6.37 -20.09 23.40
C ASP A 346 4.90 -20.06 22.93
N ARG A 347 4.63 -19.58 21.72
CA ARG A 347 3.26 -19.46 21.16
C ARG A 347 2.32 -18.63 22.03
N ILE A 348 2.84 -17.61 22.69
CA ILE A 348 2.04 -16.75 23.55
C ILE A 348 1.39 -15.67 22.69
N PRO A 349 0.08 -15.39 22.88
CA PRO A 349 -0.60 -14.34 22.13
C PRO A 349 0.12 -13.00 22.26
N LEU A 350 0.36 -12.35 21.13
CA LEU A 350 0.90 -11.00 21.09
C LEU A 350 -0.20 -9.99 21.45
N PRO A 351 0.16 -8.83 22.01
CA PRO A 351 -0.78 -7.75 22.25
C PRO A 351 -1.59 -7.36 21.01
N SER A 352 -2.82 -6.88 21.21
CA SER A 352 -3.71 -6.45 20.14
C SER A 352 -4.20 -5.03 20.42
N MET A 353 -3.85 -4.11 19.52
CA MET A 353 -4.20 -2.71 19.61
C MET A 353 -4.89 -2.30 18.32
N LYS A 354 -6.01 -1.58 18.44
CA LYS A 354 -6.69 -0.93 17.31
C LYS A 354 -6.77 0.55 17.60
N TRP A 355 -6.73 1.36 16.56
CA TRP A 355 -6.84 2.79 16.70
C TRP A 355 -7.64 3.42 15.59
N THR A 356 -8.14 4.62 15.87
CA THR A 356 -8.74 5.51 14.90
C THR A 356 -8.13 6.90 15.04
N ARG A 357 -8.04 7.61 13.92
CA ARG A 357 -7.47 8.96 13.82
C ARG A 357 -8.54 9.85 13.23
N THR A 358 -8.95 10.89 13.96
CA THR A 358 -9.95 11.86 13.51
C THR A 358 -9.44 13.27 13.77
N MET A 359 -10.10 14.27 13.20
CA MET A 359 -9.76 15.67 13.41
C MET A 359 -10.99 16.55 13.36
N ASN A 360 -10.86 17.74 13.93
CA ASN A 360 -11.68 18.90 13.61
C ASN A 360 -10.74 20.05 13.19
N GLY A 361 -11.29 21.24 12.92
CA GLY A 361 -10.48 22.39 12.47
C GLY A 361 -9.42 22.90 13.46
N THR A 362 -9.43 22.46 14.73
CA THR A 362 -8.52 22.95 15.78
C THR A 362 -7.74 21.84 16.49
N HIS A 363 -8.22 20.60 16.45
CA HIS A 363 -7.64 19.46 17.19
C HIS A 363 -7.63 18.19 16.33
N GLY A 364 -6.55 17.43 16.47
CA GLY A 364 -6.49 16.02 16.09
C GLY A 364 -6.80 15.12 17.29
N PHE A 365 -7.40 13.97 17.02
CA PHE A 365 -7.74 12.97 18.01
C PHE A 365 -7.21 11.60 17.59
N ILE A 366 -6.67 10.86 18.56
CA ILE A 366 -6.32 9.46 18.38
C ILE A 366 -6.99 8.63 19.47
N HIS A 367 -7.91 7.77 19.05
CA HIS A 367 -8.57 6.85 19.95
C HIS A 367 -7.92 5.47 19.83
N VAL A 368 -7.55 4.87 20.95
CA VAL A 368 -6.87 3.59 21.05
C VAL A 368 -7.73 2.63 21.86
N THR A 369 -7.85 1.41 21.36
CA THR A 369 -8.40 0.30 22.12
C THR A 369 -7.37 -0.82 22.20
N ILE A 370 -7.15 -1.34 23.39
CA ILE A 370 -6.23 -2.45 23.65
C ILE A 370 -7.06 -3.62 24.18
N ASP A 371 -7.06 -4.72 23.44
CA ASP A 371 -7.75 -5.96 23.78
C ASP A 371 -6.78 -6.94 24.45
N PHE A 372 -7.10 -7.29 25.70
CA PHE A 372 -6.38 -8.27 26.51
C PHE A 372 -7.25 -9.51 26.83
N SER A 373 -8.22 -9.80 25.96
CA SER A 373 -8.95 -11.07 25.98
C SER A 373 -8.09 -12.23 25.49
N SER A 374 -8.59 -13.46 25.66
CA SER A 374 -8.02 -14.65 25.00
C SER A 374 -6.53 -14.88 25.29
N GLY A 375 -6.08 -14.55 26.50
CA GLY A 375 -4.68 -14.72 26.92
C GLY A 375 -3.70 -13.68 26.37
N LYS A 376 -4.18 -12.63 25.69
CA LYS A 376 -3.36 -11.46 25.32
C LYS A 376 -3.00 -10.66 26.57
N PRO A 377 -1.80 -10.08 26.66
CA PRO A 377 -1.36 -9.37 27.85
C PRO A 377 -2.09 -8.03 28.02
N LYS A 378 -2.38 -7.67 29.28
CA LYS A 378 -2.91 -6.35 29.66
C LYS A 378 -1.78 -5.30 29.59
N PRO A 379 -2.03 -4.08 29.07
CA PRO A 379 -1.02 -3.03 29.04
C PRO A 379 -0.64 -2.60 30.47
N ALA A 380 0.67 -2.50 30.72
CA ALA A 380 1.27 -2.01 31.96
C ALA A 380 1.29 -0.47 31.99
N THR A 381 1.78 0.15 30.91
CA THR A 381 1.72 1.61 30.73
C THR A 381 1.26 1.97 29.33
N VAL A 382 0.57 3.10 29.21
CA VAL A 382 0.29 3.75 27.92
C VAL A 382 0.70 5.21 28.02
N SER A 383 1.56 5.66 27.11
CA SER A 383 2.14 7.01 27.03
C SER A 383 1.80 7.64 25.68
N ALA A 384 2.06 8.92 25.49
CA ALA A 384 2.09 9.49 24.14
C ALA A 384 3.27 10.43 23.99
N TYR A 385 3.88 10.45 22.82
CA TYR A 385 5.04 11.26 22.51
C TYR A 385 4.67 12.27 21.45
N GLN A 386 5.09 13.51 21.62
CA GLN A 386 4.90 14.58 20.62
C GLN A 386 6.23 15.26 20.31
N ALA A 387 6.43 15.63 19.05
CA ALA A 387 7.57 16.42 18.61
C ALA A 387 7.14 17.52 17.67
N ARG A 388 7.79 18.67 17.75
CA ARG A 388 7.52 19.82 16.88
C ARG A 388 8.75 20.16 16.06
N THR A 389 8.57 20.57 14.81
CA THR A 389 9.68 20.95 13.92
C THR A 389 10.42 22.17 14.43
N SER A 390 11.69 22.31 14.01
CA SER A 390 12.51 23.50 14.30
C SER A 390 12.23 24.68 13.37
N ASP A 391 11.50 24.45 12.26
CA ASP A 391 11.12 25.47 11.29
C ASP A 391 9.73 25.18 10.70
N THR A 392 9.21 26.14 9.93
CA THR A 392 7.86 26.08 9.33
C THR A 392 7.87 25.62 7.87
N LEU A 393 9.03 25.56 7.24
CA LEU A 393 9.17 25.26 5.81
C LEU A 393 9.19 23.75 5.55
N ARG A 394 9.87 22.99 6.41
CA ARG A 394 10.12 21.56 6.24
C ARG A 394 9.45 20.77 7.35
N ARG A 395 8.83 19.65 6.98
CA ARG A 395 8.32 18.64 7.92
C ARG A 395 9.47 17.74 8.36
N ASP A 396 10.48 18.33 9.00
CA ASP A 396 11.75 17.66 9.32
C ASP A 396 11.82 17.24 10.80
N PHE A 397 11.49 15.97 11.08
CA PHE A 397 11.54 15.37 12.42
C PHE A 397 12.81 14.58 12.70
N ARG A 398 13.78 14.59 11.77
CA ARG A 398 15.03 13.84 11.88
C ARG A 398 15.87 14.35 13.06
N GLN A 399 16.70 13.50 13.66
CA GLN A 399 17.65 13.89 14.72
C GLN A 399 18.89 14.61 14.18
N ALA A 400 19.20 14.47 12.89
CA ALA A 400 20.28 15.17 12.21
C ALA A 400 19.83 15.77 10.87
N LYS A 401 20.44 16.90 10.49
CA LYS A 401 20.20 17.58 9.20
C LYS A 401 21.49 18.23 8.69
N VAL A 402 21.48 18.65 7.43
CA VAL A 402 22.56 19.46 6.86
C VAL A 402 22.35 20.92 7.23
N ASP A 403 23.39 21.55 7.78
CA ASP A 403 23.48 22.99 7.92
C ASP A 403 23.71 23.63 6.55
N GLN A 404 22.80 24.50 6.12
CA GLN A 404 22.84 25.05 4.75
C GLN A 404 23.98 26.05 4.52
N THR A 405 24.59 26.59 5.58
CA THR A 405 25.69 27.56 5.49
C THR A 405 27.04 26.86 5.40
N THR A 406 27.21 25.80 6.19
CA THR A 406 28.49 25.08 6.30
C THR A 406 28.54 23.79 5.48
N GLY A 407 27.39 23.24 5.09
CA GLY A 407 27.26 21.92 4.45
C GLY A 407 27.46 20.74 5.41
N ASN A 408 27.76 21.00 6.69
CA ASN A 408 28.02 19.96 7.67
C ASN A 408 26.72 19.31 8.19
N ILE A 409 26.80 18.03 8.56
CA ILE A 409 25.73 17.37 9.30
C ILE A 409 25.75 17.88 10.74
N VAL A 410 24.62 18.44 11.19
CA VAL A 410 24.42 18.99 12.53
C VAL A 410 23.21 18.32 13.19
N ALA A 411 23.18 18.37 14.52
CA ALA A 411 22.02 17.93 15.28
C ALA A 411 20.80 18.82 14.93
N ASN A 412 19.66 18.18 14.68
CA ASN A 412 18.38 18.84 14.56
C ASN A 412 17.66 18.72 15.91
N PRO A 413 17.38 19.83 16.63
CA PRO A 413 16.94 19.79 18.03
C PRO A 413 15.45 19.41 18.17
N ILE A 414 15.06 18.26 17.61
CA ILE A 414 13.71 17.72 17.65
C ILE A 414 13.61 16.77 18.85
N VAL A 415 12.76 17.16 19.81
CA VAL A 415 12.52 16.36 21.02
C VAL A 415 11.10 15.78 20.96
N TRP A 416 11.05 14.45 21.06
CA TRP A 416 9.84 13.67 21.27
C TRP A 416 9.55 13.57 22.78
N ALA A 417 8.75 14.51 23.28
CA ALA A 417 8.39 14.62 24.69
C ALA A 417 7.18 13.73 25.03
N ASN A 418 7.21 13.07 26.18
CA ASN A 418 6.04 12.36 26.68
C ASN A 418 4.98 13.36 27.15
N THR A 419 3.81 13.33 26.53
CA THR A 419 2.66 14.21 26.79
C THR A 419 1.52 13.50 27.50
N GLY A 420 1.64 12.18 27.73
CA GLY A 420 0.61 11.36 28.33
C GLY A 420 -0.58 11.09 27.39
N VAL A 421 -1.45 10.17 27.79
CA VAL A 421 -2.69 9.85 27.06
C VAL A 421 -3.82 9.70 28.07
N GLN A 422 -5.03 10.13 27.71
CA GLN A 422 -6.18 10.04 28.60
C GLN A 422 -6.76 8.63 28.58
N PHE A 423 -6.89 7.99 29.74
CA PHE A 423 -7.64 6.74 29.87
C PHE A 423 -9.14 7.05 29.85
N GLN A 424 -9.86 6.44 28.91
CA GLN A 424 -11.31 6.66 28.71
C GLN A 424 -12.16 5.63 29.45
N GLY A 425 -11.55 4.57 29.99
CA GLY A 425 -12.23 3.51 30.71
C GLY A 425 -11.90 2.12 30.15
N GLN A 426 -12.43 1.11 30.84
CA GLN A 426 -12.28 -0.29 30.48
C GLN A 426 -13.67 -0.94 30.45
N SER A 427 -13.96 -1.67 29.38
CA SER A 427 -15.16 -2.51 29.27
C SER A 427 -14.73 -3.96 29.08
N GLY A 428 -15.01 -4.80 30.09
CA GLY A 428 -14.53 -6.18 30.13
C GLY A 428 -13.01 -6.26 29.98
N THR A 429 -12.55 -6.89 28.90
CA THR A 429 -11.13 -7.09 28.55
C THR A 429 -10.59 -6.09 27.54
N THR A 430 -11.26 -4.96 27.35
CA THR A 430 -10.85 -3.90 26.43
C THR A 430 -10.64 -2.60 27.18
N ALA A 431 -9.43 -2.03 27.10
CA ALA A 431 -9.10 -0.72 27.64
C ALA A 431 -9.10 0.33 26.53
N SER A 432 -9.64 1.52 26.80
CA SER A 432 -9.73 2.62 25.84
C SER A 432 -8.92 3.84 26.28
N TYR A 433 -8.26 4.49 25.33
CA TYR A 433 -7.44 5.68 25.53
C TYR A 433 -7.70 6.72 24.43
N LEU A 434 -7.59 8.00 24.78
CA LEU A 434 -7.75 9.13 23.85
C LEU A 434 -6.56 10.09 24.01
N LEU A 435 -5.90 10.39 22.89
CA LEU A 435 -5.01 11.54 22.81
C LEU A 435 -5.71 12.65 22.03
N THR A 436 -5.74 13.84 22.62
CA THR A 436 -6.18 15.07 21.96
C THR A 436 -4.98 15.96 21.73
N VAL A 437 -4.82 16.45 20.50
CA VAL A 437 -3.66 17.24 20.08
C VAL A 437 -4.14 18.52 19.43
N SER A 438 -3.74 19.67 19.96
CA SER A 438 -4.05 20.96 19.31
C SER A 438 -3.24 21.11 18.03
N ILE A 439 -3.91 21.46 16.93
CA ILE A 439 -3.27 21.68 15.64
C ILE A 439 -2.51 23.02 15.73
N PRO A 440 -1.17 23.05 15.48
CA PRO A 440 -0.41 24.29 15.53
C PRO A 440 -0.93 25.30 14.51
N THR A 441 -1.16 26.55 14.92
CA THR A 441 -1.62 27.65 14.04
C THR A 441 -0.49 28.57 13.58
N ASP A 442 0.75 28.27 13.99
CA ASP A 442 1.94 29.10 13.83
C ASP A 442 2.86 28.65 12.70
N GLY A 443 2.41 27.72 11.85
CA GLY A 443 3.16 27.24 10.71
C GLY A 443 4.07 26.03 10.98
N TYR A 444 4.25 25.64 12.24
CA TYR A 444 5.13 24.54 12.60
C TYR A 444 4.42 23.19 12.49
N TRP A 445 5.20 22.14 12.21
CA TRP A 445 4.69 20.77 12.17
C TRP A 445 4.81 20.11 13.53
N LEU A 446 3.79 19.35 13.90
CA LEU A 446 3.67 18.58 15.13
C LEU A 446 3.42 17.10 14.80
N ALA A 447 4.31 16.24 15.23
CA ALA A 447 4.19 14.79 15.17
C ALA A 447 3.77 14.21 16.52
N THR A 448 3.10 13.05 16.52
CA THR A 448 2.68 12.34 17.72
C THR A 448 2.59 10.82 17.55
N PHE A 449 2.79 10.05 18.62
CA PHE A 449 2.56 8.60 18.68
C PHE A 449 2.20 8.16 20.11
N ILE A 450 1.17 7.32 20.34
CA ILE A 450 0.72 6.90 21.71
C ILE A 450 1.30 5.54 22.08
N GLN A 451 2.33 5.34 22.96
CA GLN A 451 3.12 4.11 23.34
C GLN A 451 2.52 3.17 24.41
N ALA A 452 2.28 1.88 24.15
CA ALA A 452 1.83 0.88 25.11
C ALA A 452 2.96 -0.12 25.43
N THR A 453 3.12 -0.46 26.71
CA THR A 453 4.07 -1.46 27.24
C THR A 453 3.33 -2.55 28.01
N PHE A 454 3.93 -3.74 28.20
CA PHE A 454 3.29 -4.91 28.82
C PHE A 454 4.26 -5.59 29.81
N ASP A 455 3.73 -6.21 30.88
CA ASP A 455 4.53 -6.79 31.98
C ASP A 455 5.20 -8.14 31.62
N GLY A 456 6.40 -8.36 32.17
CA GLY A 456 7.16 -9.63 32.05
C GLY A 456 7.72 -9.92 30.65
N ARG A 457 7.45 -9.03 29.70
CA ARG A 457 7.81 -9.05 28.30
C ARG A 457 7.76 -7.60 27.83
N GLN A 458 8.89 -6.92 27.78
CA GLN A 458 8.95 -5.56 27.24
C GLN A 458 8.65 -5.51 25.74
N VAL A 459 7.46 -5.85 25.26
CA VAL A 459 7.05 -5.51 23.89
C VAL A 459 6.43 -4.13 23.93
N SER A 460 6.92 -3.18 23.14
CA SER A 460 6.17 -1.95 22.88
C SER A 460 5.47 -2.10 21.53
N TRP A 461 4.23 -1.63 21.41
CA TRP A 461 3.51 -1.70 20.13
C TRP A 461 2.72 -0.47 19.87
N LEU A 462 3.03 0.24 18.79
CA LEU A 462 2.56 1.58 18.62
C LEU A 462 2.35 2.30 17.28
N LEU A 463 1.08 2.70 17.20
CA LEU A 463 0.38 3.86 16.64
C LEU A 463 1.09 5.21 16.44
N PHE A 464 0.83 5.80 15.26
CA PHE A 464 1.38 7.05 14.72
C PHE A 464 0.34 8.15 14.33
N LEU A 465 0.74 9.44 14.37
CA LEU A 465 0.20 10.62 13.63
C LEU A 465 1.27 11.73 13.37
N THR A 466 1.17 12.48 12.26
CA THR A 466 1.84 13.81 12.06
C THR A 466 0.87 14.89 11.55
N TRP A 467 1.10 16.16 11.90
CA TRP A 467 0.34 17.38 11.52
C TRP A 467 1.24 18.60 11.20
N SER A 468 0.75 19.56 10.40
CA SER A 468 0.95 21.04 10.55
C SER A 468 -0.14 21.82 9.83
N CYS A 469 -0.25 23.11 10.17
CA CYS A 469 -1.04 24.09 9.42
C CYS A 469 -0.11 25.18 8.87
N GLN A 470 -0.04 25.36 7.55
CA GLN A 470 0.24 26.67 6.97
C GLN A 470 -0.89 27.11 6.04
N ASN A 471 -1.42 28.29 6.39
CA ASN A 471 -2.22 29.26 5.64
C ASN A 471 -2.59 28.93 4.19
N ASN A 472 -3.89 28.68 4.00
CA ASN A 472 -4.72 28.98 2.82
C ASN A 472 -4.30 28.57 1.39
N GLN A 473 -3.22 27.81 1.19
CA GLN A 473 -3.04 27.01 -0.02
C GLN A 473 -2.39 25.67 0.29
N LYS A 474 -3.13 24.59 0.04
CA LYS A 474 -2.70 23.17 0.08
C LYS A 474 -2.36 22.62 1.47
N LEU A 475 -3.38 22.51 2.32
CA LEU A 475 -3.42 21.53 3.41
C LEU A 475 -3.67 20.12 2.83
N ARG A 476 -2.66 19.24 2.87
CA ARG A 476 -2.82 17.82 2.55
C ARG A 476 -3.12 17.06 3.84
N VAL A 477 -4.41 16.84 4.08
CA VAL A 477 -4.87 15.89 5.07
C VAL A 477 -4.78 14.50 4.44
N LEU A 478 -3.83 13.65 4.86
CA LEU A 478 -3.93 12.20 4.65
C LEU A 478 -4.82 11.61 5.75
N THR A 479 -6.09 12.00 5.78
CA THR A 479 -7.12 11.31 6.56
C THR A 479 -7.80 10.32 5.63
N ARG A 480 -7.52 9.04 5.84
CA ARG A 480 -8.61 8.08 5.82
C ARG A 480 -9.07 7.87 7.23
N ASN A 481 -10.22 8.47 7.53
CA ASN A 481 -11.01 8.11 8.69
C ASN A 481 -11.31 6.61 8.66
N THR A 482 -10.88 5.94 9.71
CA THR A 482 -11.34 4.62 10.11
C THR A 482 -12.61 4.80 10.96
N SER A 483 -13.77 4.56 10.38
CA SER A 483 -14.96 4.13 11.12
C SER A 483 -15.32 2.73 10.63
N ASN A 484 -15.55 1.81 11.57
CA ASN A 484 -15.99 0.45 11.32
C ASN A 484 -17.28 0.46 10.48
N THR A 485 -17.15 0.10 9.21
CA THR A 485 -18.08 -0.75 8.47
C THR A 485 -17.20 -1.63 7.60
N GLN A 486 -17.50 -2.93 7.56
CA GLN A 486 -16.82 -3.87 6.67
C GLN A 486 -16.87 -3.28 5.26
N SER A 487 -15.71 -2.88 4.73
CA SER A 487 -15.64 -2.12 3.48
C SER A 487 -14.76 -2.86 2.50
N ILE A 488 -15.42 -3.28 1.43
CA ILE A 488 -14.92 -3.98 0.25
C ILE A 488 -14.07 -3.04 -0.64
N PHE A 489 -13.72 -1.82 -0.19
CA PHE A 489 -13.02 -0.84 -1.01
C PHE A 489 -11.81 -0.23 -0.31
N LYS A 490 -10.65 -0.88 -0.53
CA LYS A 490 -9.34 -0.26 -0.37
C LYS A 490 -9.19 0.82 -1.44
N THR A 491 -9.12 2.07 -1.03
CA THR A 491 -8.55 3.14 -1.86
C THR A 491 -7.05 3.26 -1.54
N GLY A 492 -6.28 4.00 -2.33
CA GLY A 492 -4.90 4.38 -2.04
C GLY A 492 -4.33 4.96 -3.33
N PRO A 493 -3.92 6.24 -3.38
CA PRO A 493 -3.48 6.86 -4.63
C PRO A 493 -2.09 6.33 -4.98
N GLY A 494 -2.09 5.17 -5.63
CA GLY A 494 -0.90 4.39 -5.97
C GLY A 494 -1.35 3.10 -6.64
N ILE A 495 -2.18 3.18 -7.67
CA ILE A 495 -2.58 2.02 -8.45
C ILE A 495 -2.00 2.16 -9.84
N HIS A 496 -1.25 1.14 -10.21
CA HIS A 496 -0.92 0.70 -11.55
C HIS A 496 -1.36 1.65 -12.66
N SER A 497 -0.41 2.12 -13.45
CA SER A 497 -0.69 2.86 -14.68
C SER A 497 -1.51 2.06 -15.72
N SER A 498 -2.03 0.86 -15.38
CA SER A 498 -2.95 0.02 -16.16
C SER A 498 -4.40 -0.02 -15.67
N TRP A 499 -4.79 0.65 -14.57
CA TRP A 499 -6.14 0.48 -14.00
C TRP A 499 -7.27 0.86 -14.96
N LEU A 500 -7.07 1.90 -15.79
CA LEU A 500 -8.01 2.27 -16.87
C LEU A 500 -8.25 1.12 -17.86
N ARG A 501 -7.22 0.29 -18.11
CA ARG A 501 -7.35 -0.88 -18.99
C ARG A 501 -8.03 -2.06 -18.31
N GLN A 502 -8.13 -2.06 -16.99
CA GLN A 502 -8.67 -3.17 -16.20
C GLN A 502 -10.14 -2.95 -15.82
N ILE A 503 -10.75 -1.78 -16.07
CA ILE A 503 -12.14 -1.48 -15.67
C ILE A 503 -13.12 -2.61 -16.05
N HIS A 504 -12.98 -3.16 -17.27
CA HIS A 504 -13.80 -4.28 -17.75
C HIS A 504 -13.75 -5.57 -16.91
N GLN A 505 -12.69 -5.77 -16.12
CA GLN A 505 -12.50 -6.93 -15.24
C GLN A 505 -13.25 -6.76 -13.92
N HIS A 506 -13.67 -5.54 -13.61
CA HIS A 506 -14.29 -5.16 -12.34
C HIS A 506 -15.78 -4.86 -12.46
N GLU A 507 -16.39 -5.08 -13.63
CA GLU A 507 -17.86 -5.02 -13.74
C GLU A 507 -18.52 -6.06 -12.86
N GLN A 508 -19.35 -5.60 -11.93
CA GLN A 508 -20.07 -6.45 -11.00
C GLN A 508 -21.38 -5.77 -10.61
N LYS A 509 -22.50 -6.49 -10.77
CA LYS A 509 -23.83 -6.07 -10.29
C LYS A 509 -23.98 -6.42 -8.82
N ILE A 510 -24.44 -5.47 -8.01
CA ILE A 510 -24.92 -5.71 -6.65
C ILE A 510 -26.34 -5.14 -6.51
N TYR A 511 -26.50 -3.84 -6.79
CA TYR A 511 -27.75 -3.11 -6.79
C TYR A 511 -27.97 -2.28 -8.06
N SER A 512 -26.96 -2.03 -8.89
CA SER A 512 -27.12 -1.29 -10.14
C SER A 512 -27.83 -2.13 -11.23
N GLN A 513 -28.22 -1.50 -12.33
CA GLN A 513 -28.92 -2.21 -13.42
C GLN A 513 -28.03 -3.31 -14.05
N ASN A 514 -26.75 -3.02 -14.30
CA ASN A 514 -25.75 -3.91 -14.89
C ASN A 514 -24.49 -3.98 -13.98
N GLY A 515 -23.28 -3.80 -14.52
CA GLY A 515 -22.01 -3.92 -13.80
C GLY A 515 -21.50 -2.64 -13.13
N GLU A 516 -22.32 -1.59 -13.05
CA GLU A 516 -21.94 -0.22 -12.65
C GLU A 516 -21.40 -0.15 -11.22
N ASP A 517 -21.95 -0.92 -10.27
CA ASP A 517 -21.44 -0.94 -8.89
C ASP A 517 -19.93 -1.22 -8.89
N GLY A 518 -19.51 -2.35 -9.47
CA GLY A 518 -18.11 -2.74 -9.55
C GLY A 518 -17.23 -1.74 -10.32
N ILE A 519 -17.77 -1.09 -11.37
CA ILE A 519 -17.05 -0.06 -12.13
C ILE A 519 -16.81 1.19 -11.27
N LEU A 520 -17.85 1.74 -10.64
CA LEU A 520 -17.75 2.93 -9.80
C LEU A 520 -16.78 2.70 -8.65
N LEU A 521 -16.90 1.53 -8.04
CA LEU A 521 -16.03 1.06 -6.99
C LEU A 521 -14.57 0.96 -7.42
N TRP A 522 -14.29 0.40 -8.60
CA TRP A 522 -12.95 0.36 -9.17
C TRP A 522 -12.43 1.77 -9.49
N ILE A 523 -13.25 2.63 -10.11
CA ILE A 523 -12.86 4.02 -10.41
C ILE A 523 -12.49 4.75 -9.13
N PHE A 524 -13.34 4.75 -8.11
CA PHE A 524 -13.09 5.44 -6.86
C PHE A 524 -11.97 4.80 -6.04
N ALA A 525 -11.74 3.48 -6.14
CA ALA A 525 -10.54 2.82 -5.60
C ALA A 525 -9.23 3.47 -6.12
N ASN A 526 -9.23 3.86 -7.40
CA ASN A 526 -8.08 4.39 -8.12
C ASN A 526 -7.91 5.91 -8.04
N ILE A 527 -9.01 6.67 -7.99
CA ILE A 527 -8.95 8.14 -7.96
C ILE A 527 -9.22 8.75 -6.58
N GLY A 528 -9.63 7.94 -5.60
CA GLY A 528 -10.03 8.40 -4.27
C GLY A 528 -11.28 9.30 -4.28
N THR A 529 -11.62 9.90 -3.14
CA THR A 529 -12.71 10.89 -3.00
C THR A 529 -12.15 12.22 -2.47
N VAL A 530 -12.87 13.33 -2.67
CA VAL A 530 -12.49 14.66 -2.17
C VAL A 530 -13.39 15.14 -1.04
N ASN A 531 -14.62 14.64 -0.93
CA ASN A 531 -15.49 14.94 0.20
C ASN A 531 -15.38 13.88 1.29
N TYR A 532 -15.66 14.28 2.53
CA TYR A 532 -15.79 13.38 3.67
C TYR A 532 -17.02 13.75 4.51
N PRO A 533 -18.10 12.93 4.51
CA PRO A 533 -18.28 11.74 3.69
C PRO A 533 -18.36 12.08 2.17
N PRO A 534 -18.04 11.13 1.27
CA PRO A 534 -18.14 11.33 -0.17
C PRO A 534 -19.56 11.75 -0.60
N ARG A 535 -19.65 12.59 -1.63
CA ARG A 535 -20.92 13.19 -2.07
C ARG A 535 -21.35 12.70 -3.44
N PHE A 536 -22.60 12.26 -3.56
CA PHE A 536 -23.19 11.92 -4.86
C PHE A 536 -24.49 12.69 -5.13
N VAL A 537 -24.86 12.74 -6.41
CA VAL A 537 -26.22 13.06 -6.85
C VAL A 537 -26.64 12.00 -7.87
N GLU A 538 -27.86 11.50 -7.78
CA GLU A 538 -28.43 10.57 -8.76
C GLU A 538 -29.85 10.99 -9.18
N PHE A 539 -30.14 10.90 -10.47
CA PHE A 539 -31.47 11.11 -11.04
C PHE A 539 -32.00 9.80 -11.63
N GLY A 540 -33.31 9.58 -11.51
CA GLY A 540 -34.00 8.38 -12.01
C GLY A 540 -33.74 7.13 -11.18
N THR A 541 -33.72 7.27 -9.85
CA THR A 541 -33.42 6.17 -8.94
C THR A 541 -34.55 5.20 -8.69
N GLU A 542 -35.74 5.44 -9.28
CA GLU A 542 -36.98 4.80 -8.86
C GLU A 542 -37.16 4.87 -7.33
N ASN A 543 -37.49 3.76 -6.67
CA ASN A 543 -37.61 3.66 -5.23
C ASN A 543 -36.24 3.55 -4.50
N GLY A 544 -35.12 3.64 -5.23
CA GLY A 544 -33.77 3.53 -4.71
C GLY A 544 -33.32 2.11 -4.35
N ASP A 545 -34.06 1.07 -4.78
CA ASP A 545 -33.68 -0.33 -4.62
C ASP A 545 -32.70 -0.81 -5.69
N GLU A 546 -32.96 -0.50 -6.96
CA GLU A 546 -32.03 -0.71 -8.08
C GLU A 546 -31.53 0.66 -8.55
N CYS A 547 -30.33 1.08 -8.12
CA CYS A 547 -29.71 2.34 -8.55
C CYS A 547 -28.18 2.29 -8.39
N ASN A 548 -27.45 3.16 -9.10
CA ASN A 548 -25.99 3.12 -9.15
C ASN A 548 -25.33 3.57 -7.83
N THR A 549 -26.09 4.25 -6.96
CA THR A 549 -25.56 4.79 -5.70
C THR A 549 -25.97 4.02 -4.45
N ARG A 550 -26.84 3.00 -4.55
CA ARG A 550 -27.29 2.23 -3.38
C ARG A 550 -26.14 1.57 -2.65
N PHE A 551 -25.24 0.89 -3.38
CA PHE A 551 -24.08 0.25 -2.76
C PHE A 551 -23.20 1.29 -2.04
N LEU A 552 -22.93 2.42 -2.70
CA LEU A 552 -22.11 3.50 -2.16
C LEU A 552 -22.74 4.10 -0.88
N ARG A 553 -24.06 4.31 -0.89
CA ARG A 553 -24.84 4.84 0.23
C ARG A 553 -24.87 3.87 1.41
N GLU A 554 -25.29 2.63 1.18
CA GLU A 554 -25.58 1.67 2.25
C GLU A 554 -24.34 0.97 2.79
N GLN A 555 -23.36 0.69 1.93
CA GLN A 555 -22.18 -0.10 2.30
C GLN A 555 -20.94 0.77 2.55
N LEU A 556 -20.87 1.95 1.93
CA LEU A 556 -19.71 2.84 2.02
C LEU A 556 -19.99 4.19 2.69
N GLY A 557 -21.22 4.41 3.17
CA GLY A 557 -21.58 5.61 3.91
C GLY A 557 -21.52 6.90 3.09
N TRP A 558 -21.61 6.80 1.76
CA TRP A 558 -21.72 7.98 0.90
C TRP A 558 -23.04 8.70 1.19
N GLN A 559 -23.02 10.03 1.12
CA GLN A 559 -24.20 10.84 1.33
C GLN A 559 -24.52 11.61 0.06
N GLY A 560 -25.75 11.53 -0.41
CA GLY A 560 -26.11 12.17 -1.68
C GLY A 560 -27.58 12.51 -1.79
N LEU A 561 -27.89 13.30 -2.81
CA LEU A 561 -29.26 13.65 -3.20
C LEU A 561 -29.72 12.67 -4.27
N MET A 562 -30.87 12.06 -4.07
CA MET A 562 -31.54 11.27 -5.11
C MET A 562 -32.85 11.93 -5.49
N MET A 563 -33.18 11.87 -6.78
CA MET A 563 -34.43 12.41 -7.30
C MET A 563 -35.05 11.45 -8.29
N ASP A 564 -36.37 11.28 -8.18
CA ASP A 564 -37.15 10.45 -9.08
C ASP A 564 -38.52 11.09 -9.37
N GLY A 565 -39.10 10.85 -10.55
CA GLY A 565 -40.39 11.44 -10.93
C GLY A 565 -41.60 10.88 -10.18
N ASN A 566 -41.49 9.68 -9.61
CA ASN A 566 -42.59 8.92 -9.03
C ASN A 566 -42.44 8.62 -7.54
N TYR A 567 -41.20 8.48 -7.04
CA TYR A 567 -40.92 8.01 -5.68
C TYR A 567 -40.37 9.11 -4.76
N GLU A 568 -40.71 9.02 -3.47
CA GLU A 568 -40.15 9.85 -2.39
C GLU A 568 -39.87 8.97 -1.18
N ILE A 569 -38.62 8.98 -0.70
CA ILE A 569 -38.20 8.27 0.50
C ILE A 569 -37.21 9.17 1.25
N PRO A 570 -37.70 10.07 2.12
CA PRO A 570 -36.84 11.06 2.79
C PRO A 570 -35.76 10.41 3.66
N GLY A 571 -36.00 9.20 4.17
CA GLY A 571 -35.04 8.43 4.97
C GLY A 571 -33.75 8.06 4.24
N ILE A 572 -33.76 8.04 2.90
CA ILE A 572 -32.56 7.84 2.07
C ILE A 572 -32.19 9.11 1.28
N ASN A 573 -32.81 10.25 1.57
CA ASN A 573 -32.64 11.51 0.84
C ASN A 573 -33.06 11.43 -0.64
N LEU A 574 -34.12 10.65 -0.91
CA LEU A 574 -34.80 10.54 -2.20
C LEU A 574 -36.04 11.44 -2.20
N TYR A 575 -36.09 12.40 -3.13
CA TYR A 575 -37.21 13.32 -3.31
C TYR A 575 -37.93 13.12 -4.63
N LYS A 576 -39.24 13.30 -4.61
CA LYS A 576 -40.05 13.23 -5.83
C LYS A 576 -39.93 14.52 -6.64
N GLU A 577 -39.18 14.48 -7.73
CA GLU A 577 -38.90 15.62 -8.60
C GLU A 577 -38.92 15.21 -10.08
N ASN A 578 -39.60 15.99 -10.92
CA ASN A 578 -39.52 15.83 -12.37
C ASN A 578 -38.30 16.62 -12.90
N VAL A 579 -37.14 15.97 -12.93
CA VAL A 579 -35.88 16.58 -13.38
C VAL A 579 -35.91 16.86 -14.88
N THR A 580 -35.51 18.08 -15.28
CA THR A 580 -35.39 18.52 -16.67
C THR A 580 -34.19 19.44 -16.84
N SER A 581 -33.75 19.65 -18.08
CA SER A 581 -32.69 20.62 -18.38
C SER A 581 -32.99 22.06 -17.93
N LYS A 582 -34.28 22.42 -17.77
CA LYS A 582 -34.72 23.77 -17.37
C LYS A 582 -34.68 24.01 -15.87
N ASN A 583 -34.96 23.00 -15.05
CA ASN A 583 -35.10 23.16 -13.60
C ASN A 583 -33.92 22.56 -12.80
N ILE A 584 -33.05 21.76 -13.40
CA ILE A 584 -32.04 21.00 -12.64
C ILE A 584 -31.15 21.89 -11.75
N ASN A 585 -30.70 23.04 -12.26
CA ASN A 585 -29.85 23.96 -11.47
C ASN A 585 -30.58 24.58 -10.27
N GLU A 586 -31.90 24.78 -10.38
CA GLU A 586 -32.73 25.26 -9.28
C GLU A 586 -33.00 24.15 -8.27
N LEU A 587 -33.22 22.91 -8.72
CA LEU A 587 -33.37 21.74 -7.86
C LEU A 587 -32.08 21.45 -7.06
N LEU A 588 -30.92 21.46 -7.71
CA LEU A 588 -29.64 21.28 -7.02
C LEU A 588 -29.41 22.37 -5.96
N ALA A 589 -29.82 23.61 -6.24
CA ALA A 589 -29.76 24.70 -5.27
C ALA A 589 -30.79 24.56 -4.13
N LYS A 590 -32.03 24.16 -4.45
CA LYS A 590 -33.12 23.90 -3.50
C LYS A 590 -32.69 22.93 -2.42
N TYR A 591 -32.02 21.85 -2.81
CA TYR A 591 -31.54 20.80 -1.91
C TYR A 591 -30.11 21.03 -1.39
N GLN A 592 -29.58 22.26 -1.52
CA GLN A 592 -28.28 22.65 -0.98
C GLN A 592 -27.14 21.72 -1.40
N THR A 593 -27.16 21.29 -2.66
CA THR A 593 -26.14 20.39 -3.21
C THR A 593 -24.76 21.06 -3.09
N PRO A 594 -23.71 20.34 -2.65
CA PRO A 594 -22.35 20.87 -2.66
C PRO A 594 -21.89 21.23 -4.07
N SER A 595 -21.12 22.30 -4.22
CA SER A 595 -20.56 22.72 -5.53
C SER A 595 -19.56 21.71 -6.11
N LEU A 596 -18.96 20.86 -5.28
CA LEU A 596 -18.06 19.78 -5.69
C LEU A 596 -18.58 18.42 -5.19
N LEU A 597 -18.94 17.56 -6.14
CA LEU A 597 -19.43 16.20 -5.94
C LEU A 597 -18.32 15.18 -6.27
N ASP A 598 -18.34 14.04 -5.62
CA ASP A 598 -17.52 12.90 -6.04
C ASP A 598 -18.15 12.22 -7.25
N LEU A 599 -19.45 11.96 -7.21
CA LEU A 599 -20.20 11.26 -8.27
C LEU A 599 -21.47 12.02 -8.70
N LEU A 600 -21.73 12.06 -10.00
CA LEU A 600 -23.03 12.41 -10.58
C LEU A 600 -23.51 11.24 -11.44
N SER A 601 -24.69 10.71 -11.13
CA SER A 601 -25.36 9.64 -11.89
C SER A 601 -26.61 10.21 -12.56
N ILE A 602 -26.71 10.04 -13.88
CA ILE A 602 -27.79 10.60 -14.70
C ILE A 602 -28.41 9.45 -15.49
N ASP A 603 -29.64 9.10 -15.11
CA ASP A 603 -30.44 8.07 -15.76
C ASP A 603 -31.87 8.59 -15.89
N LEU A 604 -32.20 9.24 -16.99
CA LEU A 604 -33.50 9.88 -17.22
C LEU A 604 -34.21 9.34 -18.47
N ASP A 605 -33.69 8.25 -19.05
CA ASP A 605 -34.03 7.61 -20.31
C ASP A 605 -33.94 8.50 -21.57
N PHE A 606 -34.22 9.81 -21.47
CA PHE A 606 -34.41 10.68 -22.64
C PHE A 606 -33.59 11.97 -22.59
N ASP A 607 -33.56 12.67 -21.45
CA ASP A 607 -33.07 14.05 -21.37
C ASP A 607 -31.63 14.21 -20.85
N ASP A 608 -30.93 13.09 -20.70
CA ASP A 608 -29.64 12.92 -20.05
C ASP A 608 -28.60 13.93 -20.55
N TYR A 609 -28.47 14.03 -21.88
CA TYR A 609 -27.55 14.96 -22.54
C TYR A 609 -27.81 16.42 -22.17
N PHE A 610 -29.09 16.86 -22.19
CA PHE A 610 -29.43 18.26 -21.96
C PHE A 610 -29.42 18.61 -20.48
N VAL A 611 -29.75 17.67 -19.60
CA VAL A 611 -29.60 17.83 -18.15
C VAL A 611 -28.13 18.00 -17.80
N TRP A 612 -27.26 17.12 -18.32
CA TRP A 612 -25.82 17.22 -18.07
C TRP A 612 -25.26 18.53 -18.65
N LYS A 613 -25.63 18.89 -19.88
CA LYS A 613 -25.23 20.17 -20.51
C LYS A 613 -25.66 21.38 -19.67
N SER A 614 -26.88 21.38 -19.12
CA SER A 614 -27.39 22.47 -18.28
C SER A 614 -26.61 22.61 -16.97
N ILE A 615 -26.24 21.50 -16.32
CA ILE A 615 -25.37 21.51 -15.12
C ILE A 615 -24.00 22.09 -15.46
N LEU A 616 -23.38 21.62 -16.55
CA LEU A 616 -22.06 22.05 -16.99
C LEU A 616 -22.03 23.54 -17.38
N GLN A 617 -23.06 24.03 -18.10
CA GLN A 617 -23.17 25.42 -18.53
C GLN A 617 -23.38 26.41 -17.38
N ALA A 618 -24.11 26.00 -16.34
CA ALA A 618 -24.29 26.84 -15.17
C ALA A 618 -22.98 27.04 -14.40
N ASN A 619 -22.04 26.09 -14.49
CA ASN A 619 -20.73 26.15 -13.85
C ASN A 619 -20.82 26.42 -12.32
N ARG A 620 -21.87 25.89 -11.69
CA ARG A 620 -22.15 25.99 -10.23
C ARG A 620 -21.83 24.71 -9.48
N PHE A 621 -21.91 23.58 -10.19
CA PHE A 621 -21.73 22.23 -9.64
C PHE A 621 -20.79 21.44 -10.55
N HIS A 622 -19.86 20.71 -9.94
CA HIS A 622 -18.88 19.88 -10.63
C HIS A 622 -18.83 18.51 -9.98
N ALA A 623 -18.80 17.44 -10.76
CA ALA A 623 -18.60 16.08 -10.26
C ALA A 623 -17.22 15.58 -10.67
N ARG A 624 -16.57 14.73 -9.87
CA ARG A 624 -15.28 14.15 -10.27
C ARG A 624 -15.47 12.99 -11.26
N VAL A 625 -16.53 12.23 -11.08
CA VAL A 625 -16.97 11.14 -11.97
C VAL A 625 -18.41 11.40 -12.38
N VAL A 626 -18.72 11.18 -13.65
CA VAL A 626 -20.09 11.18 -14.16
C VAL A 626 -20.38 9.80 -14.75
N ILE A 627 -21.48 9.19 -14.33
CA ILE A 627 -22.10 8.06 -15.01
C ILE A 627 -23.37 8.57 -15.68
N ILE A 628 -23.55 8.23 -16.95
CA ILE A 628 -24.66 8.75 -17.76
C ILE A 628 -25.12 7.73 -18.79
N GLU A 629 -26.43 7.56 -18.91
CA GLU A 629 -27.02 6.69 -19.93
C GLU A 629 -26.76 7.25 -21.34
N TYR A 630 -26.54 6.37 -22.31
CA TYR A 630 -26.39 6.74 -23.72
C TYR A 630 -27.14 5.82 -24.65
N ASN A 631 -27.44 6.34 -25.84
CA ASN A 631 -28.09 5.57 -26.88
C ASN A 631 -27.08 4.84 -27.74
N TYR A 632 -26.94 3.54 -27.50
CA TYR A 632 -26.08 2.63 -28.27
C TYR A 632 -26.53 2.45 -29.72
N ALA A 633 -27.78 2.76 -30.08
CA ALA A 633 -28.29 2.59 -31.43
C ALA A 633 -27.85 3.70 -32.39
N ILE A 634 -27.32 4.82 -31.87
CA ILE A 634 -26.61 5.79 -32.69
C ILE A 634 -25.19 5.26 -32.97
N PRO A 635 -24.77 5.17 -34.24
CA PRO A 635 -23.42 4.76 -34.56
C PRO A 635 -22.35 5.63 -33.88
N PRO A 636 -21.22 5.04 -33.44
CA PRO A 636 -20.24 5.73 -32.60
C PRO A 636 -19.51 6.88 -33.29
N ASN A 637 -19.63 7.01 -34.62
CA ASN A 637 -19.09 8.10 -35.41
C ASN A 637 -20.13 9.22 -35.68
N GLU A 638 -21.37 9.10 -35.18
CA GLU A 638 -22.43 10.07 -35.38
C GLU A 638 -22.66 10.92 -34.14
N ASN A 639 -22.42 12.24 -34.25
CA ASN A 639 -22.66 13.21 -33.19
C ASN A 639 -24.14 13.63 -33.17
N ARG A 640 -25.03 12.73 -32.75
CA ARG A 640 -26.48 12.94 -32.71
C ARG A 640 -27.04 12.93 -31.29
N VAL A 641 -28.07 13.75 -31.10
CA VAL A 641 -28.86 13.87 -29.87
C VAL A 641 -30.35 13.94 -30.22
N VAL A 642 -31.23 13.57 -29.29
CA VAL A 642 -32.68 13.77 -29.49
C VAL A 642 -33.01 15.25 -29.68
N ASP A 643 -34.05 15.55 -30.45
CA ASP A 643 -34.50 16.93 -30.65
C ASP A 643 -35.08 17.49 -29.33
N PRO A 644 -34.47 18.54 -28.73
CA PRO A 644 -34.93 19.10 -27.47
C PRO A 644 -36.31 19.77 -27.57
N ASN A 645 -36.84 19.99 -28.77
CA ASN A 645 -38.13 20.64 -29.01
C ASN A 645 -39.32 19.66 -29.10
N GLN A 646 -39.12 18.37 -28.83
CA GLN A 646 -40.22 17.39 -28.83
C GLN A 646 -41.15 17.55 -27.61
N ASP A 647 -42.47 17.50 -27.85
CA ASP A 647 -43.51 17.88 -26.88
C ASP A 647 -43.58 17.03 -25.60
N SER A 648 -43.13 15.78 -25.62
CA SER A 648 -43.26 14.89 -24.44
C SER A 648 -41.98 14.70 -23.64
N ARG A 649 -40.79 15.09 -24.16
CA ARG A 649 -39.44 14.89 -23.55
C ARG A 649 -39.34 13.65 -22.65
N ARG A 650 -39.91 12.54 -23.10
CA ARG A 650 -40.05 11.28 -22.38
C ARG A 650 -39.82 10.16 -23.36
N TRP A 651 -39.16 9.12 -22.87
CA TRP A 651 -38.98 7.92 -23.65
C TRP A 651 -40.33 7.23 -23.89
N THR A 652 -40.58 6.82 -25.14
CA THR A 652 -41.81 6.13 -25.55
C THR A 652 -41.65 4.63 -25.63
N GLY A 653 -40.53 4.08 -25.15
CA GLY A 653 -40.18 2.69 -25.44
C GLY A 653 -39.92 2.49 -26.93
N THR A 654 -39.12 3.36 -27.54
CA THR A 654 -38.63 3.21 -28.93
C THR A 654 -37.12 3.41 -28.98
N MET A 655 -36.47 3.17 -30.12
CA MET A 655 -35.03 3.44 -30.28
C MET A 655 -34.66 4.95 -30.22
N HIS A 656 -35.63 5.85 -30.07
CA HIS A 656 -35.42 7.30 -30.11
C HIS A 656 -35.40 7.93 -28.71
N PHE A 657 -34.21 8.05 -28.11
CA PHE A 657 -34.02 8.52 -26.74
C PHE A 657 -32.57 8.95 -26.46
N GLY A 658 -32.29 9.96 -25.64
CA GLY A 658 -30.93 10.26 -25.19
C GLY A 658 -29.97 10.81 -26.25
N ALA A 659 -28.72 10.35 -26.25
CA ALA A 659 -27.67 10.81 -27.18
C ALA A 659 -26.66 9.71 -27.51
N GLY A 660 -26.00 9.82 -28.66
CA GLY A 660 -24.94 8.90 -29.06
C GLY A 660 -23.65 9.12 -28.26
N ILE A 661 -22.81 8.09 -28.21
CA ILE A 661 -21.53 8.12 -27.46
C ILE A 661 -20.60 9.26 -27.91
N LEU A 662 -20.55 9.60 -29.20
CA LEU A 662 -19.75 10.71 -29.70
C LEU A 662 -20.26 12.07 -29.21
N ALA A 663 -21.58 12.25 -29.15
CA ALA A 663 -22.18 13.48 -28.64
C ALA A 663 -21.88 13.66 -27.15
N MET A 664 -22.02 12.60 -26.35
CA MET A 664 -21.65 12.60 -24.93
C MET A 664 -20.16 12.88 -24.73
N ALA A 665 -19.29 12.22 -25.51
CA ALA A 665 -17.84 12.43 -25.45
C ALA A 665 -17.43 13.86 -25.82
N ALA A 666 -18.07 14.45 -26.83
CA ALA A 666 -17.84 15.83 -27.25
C ALA A 666 -18.28 16.81 -26.16
N LEU A 667 -19.47 16.63 -25.58
CA LEU A 667 -19.95 17.45 -24.47
C LEU A 667 -19.00 17.39 -23.28
N GLY A 668 -18.61 16.19 -22.85
CA GLY A 668 -17.65 16.02 -21.75
C GLY A 668 -16.33 16.75 -22.02
N ARG A 669 -15.76 16.59 -23.22
CA ARG A 669 -14.49 17.23 -23.60
C ARG A 669 -14.57 18.76 -23.53
N ALA A 670 -15.68 19.36 -23.98
CA ALA A 670 -15.89 20.81 -23.94
C ALA A 670 -15.88 21.38 -22.52
N TYR A 671 -16.15 20.56 -21.50
CA TYR A 671 -16.20 20.95 -20.09
C TYR A 671 -15.20 20.19 -19.21
N ASN A 672 -14.06 19.79 -19.77
CA ASN A 672 -12.95 19.13 -19.05
C ASN A 672 -13.30 17.78 -18.41
N TYR A 673 -14.13 16.97 -19.07
CA TYR A 673 -14.33 15.55 -18.78
C TYR A 673 -13.81 14.67 -19.91
N THR A 674 -13.29 13.52 -19.55
CA THR A 674 -12.80 12.51 -20.49
C THR A 674 -13.64 11.24 -20.33
N LEU A 675 -14.20 10.75 -21.44
CA LEU A 675 -14.85 9.43 -21.51
C LEU A 675 -13.78 8.35 -21.31
N ILE A 676 -13.97 7.47 -20.33
CA ILE A 676 -12.98 6.44 -19.99
C ILE A 676 -13.48 5.01 -20.25
N TYR A 677 -14.79 4.79 -20.21
CA TYR A 677 -15.36 3.44 -20.29
C TYR A 677 -16.86 3.46 -20.62
N ALA A 678 -17.37 2.35 -21.15
CA ALA A 678 -18.79 2.03 -21.29
C ALA A 678 -18.99 0.62 -20.73
N ASP A 679 -20.07 0.38 -19.98
CA ASP A 679 -20.33 -0.94 -19.40
C ASP A 679 -20.56 -2.01 -20.49
N LYS A 680 -20.39 -3.30 -20.15
CA LYS A 680 -20.52 -4.40 -21.12
C LYS A 680 -21.90 -4.50 -21.78
N MET A 681 -22.95 -3.97 -21.16
CA MET A 681 -24.28 -3.96 -21.75
C MET A 681 -24.49 -2.76 -22.68
N GLY A 682 -23.56 -1.79 -22.70
CA GLY A 682 -23.61 -0.62 -23.58
C GLY A 682 -24.78 0.29 -23.25
N VAL A 683 -25.03 0.52 -21.96
CA VAL A 683 -26.12 1.36 -21.45
C VAL A 683 -25.56 2.64 -20.83
N ASN A 684 -24.51 2.53 -20.01
CA ASN A 684 -23.94 3.60 -19.21
C ASN A 684 -22.50 3.93 -19.61
N LEU A 685 -22.23 5.23 -19.78
CA LEU A 685 -20.89 5.79 -20.01
C LEU A 685 -20.29 6.32 -18.72
N PHE A 686 -18.97 6.18 -18.58
CA PHE A 686 -18.21 6.67 -17.43
C PHE A 686 -17.24 7.75 -17.86
N PHE A 687 -17.37 8.92 -17.24
CA PHE A 687 -16.52 10.08 -17.44
C PHE A 687 -15.78 10.45 -16.16
N ILE A 688 -14.55 10.94 -16.30
CA ILE A 688 -13.75 11.49 -15.21
C ILE A 688 -13.29 12.89 -15.60
N GLN A 689 -13.19 13.81 -14.62
CA GLN A 689 -12.55 15.10 -14.84
C GLN A 689 -11.14 14.91 -15.41
N THR A 690 -10.86 15.55 -16.55
CA THR A 690 -9.61 15.39 -17.31
C THR A 690 -8.38 15.73 -16.47
N SER A 691 -8.49 16.69 -15.54
CA SER A 691 -7.42 17.05 -14.60
C SER A 691 -6.96 15.86 -13.76
N ILE A 692 -7.86 14.97 -13.33
CA ILE A 692 -7.52 13.77 -12.54
C ILE A 692 -6.66 12.81 -13.39
N LEU A 693 -6.99 12.64 -14.67
CA LEU A 693 -6.21 11.79 -15.59
C LEU A 693 -4.86 12.40 -15.95
N ILE A 694 -4.77 13.74 -16.03
CA ILE A 694 -3.52 14.48 -16.20
C ILE A 694 -2.64 14.34 -14.95
N GLU A 695 -3.20 14.54 -13.76
CA GLU A 695 -2.49 14.40 -12.47
C GLU A 695 -1.93 13.00 -12.27
N GLN A 696 -2.66 11.97 -12.71
CA GLN A 696 -2.19 10.58 -12.69
C GLN A 696 -1.28 10.20 -13.88
N ASN A 697 -1.06 11.12 -14.84
CA ASN A 697 -0.31 10.88 -16.08
C ASN A 697 -0.82 9.65 -16.87
N ILE A 698 -2.14 9.51 -17.00
CA ILE A 698 -2.78 8.38 -17.71
C ILE A 698 -3.77 8.83 -18.80
N LEU A 699 -3.91 10.14 -19.04
CA LEU A 699 -4.75 10.65 -20.13
C LEU A 699 -4.40 10.02 -21.49
N HIS A 700 -3.11 9.81 -21.76
CA HIS A 700 -2.61 9.16 -22.98
C HIS A 700 -2.99 7.67 -23.11
N LYS A 701 -3.57 7.06 -22.07
CA LYS A 701 -3.99 5.65 -22.04
C LYS A 701 -5.48 5.47 -22.30
N VAL A 702 -6.24 6.56 -22.38
CA VAL A 702 -7.67 6.55 -22.69
C VAL A 702 -7.87 6.07 -24.13
N ARG A 703 -8.81 5.14 -24.31
CA ARG A 703 -9.18 4.59 -25.62
C ARG A 703 -9.98 5.60 -26.44
N SER A 704 -10.01 5.44 -27.77
CA SER A 704 -10.87 6.27 -28.62
C SER A 704 -12.35 5.97 -28.35
N VAL A 705 -13.25 6.87 -28.77
CA VAL A 705 -14.70 6.69 -28.64
C VAL A 705 -15.16 5.38 -29.27
N GLU A 706 -14.62 5.05 -30.45
CA GLU A 706 -14.92 3.83 -31.20
C GLU A 706 -14.44 2.57 -30.48
N GLN A 707 -13.32 2.66 -29.75
CA GLN A 707 -12.77 1.56 -28.96
C GLN A 707 -13.47 1.36 -27.61
N ILE A 708 -14.17 2.38 -27.11
CA ILE A 708 -14.98 2.32 -25.89
C ILE A 708 -16.40 1.87 -26.21
N HIS A 709 -16.92 2.25 -27.38
CA HIS A 709 -18.27 1.90 -27.81
C HIS A 709 -18.49 0.38 -27.80
N VAL A 710 -19.56 -0.04 -27.14
CA VAL A 710 -20.03 -1.42 -27.13
C VAL A 710 -21.16 -1.56 -28.13
N PRO A 711 -20.95 -2.23 -29.28
CA PRO A 711 -22.03 -2.55 -30.20
C PRO A 711 -22.87 -3.68 -29.59
N LYS A 712 -24.19 -3.47 -29.39
CA LYS A 712 -25.05 -4.53 -28.86
C LYS A 712 -25.21 -5.69 -29.86
N PRO A 713 -25.05 -6.96 -29.44
CA PRO A 713 -25.61 -8.10 -30.16
C PRO A 713 -27.14 -8.13 -30.00
N ILE A 714 -27.83 -8.55 -31.07
CA ILE A 714 -29.27 -8.39 -31.35
C ILE A 714 -30.25 -9.02 -30.33
N VAL A 715 -29.80 -9.68 -29.26
CA VAL A 715 -30.69 -10.46 -28.40
C VAL A 715 -30.29 -10.31 -26.93
N TYR A 716 -30.97 -9.45 -26.16
CA TYR A 716 -31.39 -9.62 -24.76
C TYR A 716 -32.17 -8.38 -24.27
N TRP A 717 -33.11 -8.62 -23.36
CA TRP A 717 -34.33 -7.85 -23.04
C TRP A 717 -34.16 -6.41 -22.51
N ASN A 718 -35.25 -5.64 -22.67
CA ASN A 718 -35.61 -4.29 -22.15
C ASN A 718 -35.39 -3.03 -23.01
N HIS A 719 -34.68 -3.08 -24.15
CA HIS A 719 -34.73 -1.98 -25.14
C HIS A 719 -35.46 -2.40 -26.43
N PRO A 720 -36.47 -1.63 -26.86
CA PRO A 720 -37.29 -1.91 -28.04
C PRO A 720 -36.53 -1.60 -29.34
N GLN A 721 -36.75 -2.43 -30.36
CA GLN A 721 -36.21 -2.25 -31.71
C GLN A 721 -37.13 -1.42 -32.62
N GLU A 722 -38.26 -0.96 -32.10
CA GLU A 722 -39.24 -0.19 -32.86
C GLU A 722 -38.73 1.25 -33.07
N ARG A 723 -38.84 1.71 -34.32
CA ARG A 723 -38.52 3.09 -34.69
C ARG A 723 -39.78 3.94 -34.53
N ASP A 724 -39.65 5.07 -33.85
CA ASP A 724 -40.67 6.12 -33.85
C ASP A 724 -40.46 7.00 -35.09
N GLU A 725 -41.32 6.87 -36.11
CA GLU A 725 -41.23 7.68 -37.33
C GLU A 725 -41.57 9.15 -37.11
N THR A 726 -42.20 9.50 -35.99
CA THR A 726 -42.60 10.87 -35.66
C THR A 726 -41.47 11.65 -34.98
N ARG A 727 -40.44 10.96 -34.50
CA ARG A 727 -39.32 11.55 -33.77
C ARG A 727 -38.02 11.47 -34.58
N ARG A 728 -37.16 12.48 -34.45
CA ARG A 728 -35.93 12.61 -35.24
C ARG A 728 -34.73 12.94 -34.38
N TRP A 729 -33.62 12.30 -34.70
CA TRP A 729 -32.30 12.63 -34.20
C TRP A 729 -31.78 13.86 -34.93
N ILE A 730 -31.20 14.80 -34.19
CA ILE A 730 -30.57 15.99 -34.77
C ILE A 730 -29.06 15.90 -34.64
N TRP A 731 -28.35 16.46 -35.61
CA TRP A 731 -26.91 16.65 -35.53
C TRP A 731 -26.59 17.71 -34.49
N ASN A 732 -25.68 17.38 -33.58
CA ASN A 732 -25.29 18.27 -32.50
C ASN A 732 -24.15 19.18 -32.97
N ASP A 733 -24.50 20.29 -33.61
CA ASP A 733 -23.55 21.26 -34.18
C ASP A 733 -22.86 22.13 -33.11
N THR A 734 -23.20 21.96 -31.82
CA THR A 734 -22.81 22.91 -30.75
C THR A 734 -21.43 22.71 -30.13
N VAL A 735 -20.57 21.84 -30.66
CA VAL A 735 -19.28 21.48 -30.00
C VAL A 735 -18.02 21.78 -30.85
N TRP A 736 -18.15 22.38 -32.03
CA TRP A 736 -17.01 22.76 -32.89
C TRP A 736 -16.83 24.28 -33.08
N LYS A 737 -17.11 25.09 -32.05
CA LYS A 737 -16.70 26.50 -32.02
C LYS A 737 -15.75 26.79 -30.90
#